data_AF-A0A4W5LRM6-F1
#
_entry.id   AF-A0A4W5LRM6-F1
#
_cell.length_a   1.000
_cell.length_b   1.000
_cell.length_c   1.000
_cell.angle_alpha   90.00
_cell.angle_beta   90.00
_cell.angle_gamma   90.00
#
_symmetry.space_group_name_H-M   'P 1'
#
loop_
_entity.id
_entity.type
_entity.pdbx_description
1 polymer ?
#
loop_
_entity_poly.entity_id
_entity_poly.type
_entity_poly.pdbx_seq_one_letter_code
_entity_poly.pdbx_strand_id
1 'polypeptide(L)'
;MSNFCAAPNCTIKSNRSASLFFRFPRDTERCKQWVENCHCKDLEDITPDQLNRQYRLCATHFEPSVICKASSYRTRLKDNATPTIFDLSSQLNKPQSRKRKRIKELSEDEARQMKGRKKDSVDQSKTSKDDGEGQDDSETNHPPQLTSEEKKHREYLKSLFEVLLVLGKQNIPLNRHTEEVQECDGLTPSNFQALLDYRMNAGGDEALRKRFETSAVNAECCTSTQQRQMMEVCENCVRDELLQEVREGHFSLVTDDVVEISGECHIPIFIRFLNQANCLREEFVGFLPFEGDEETLMERLLTEVAKWGLNMDYCRGQAHFSSGLHSSKMKAIATKLTEKYPTAVHTPSSTCALNVSLANGVALTGIQIVMSTFKKIESFFSESPSLQLELENAISIFYLGNEEKANDLKEACRTNWTMRHDAFEVAVDVVESLLLCVDSVHDNEDLRWSDQVTHNALEISDALADFEFVAALVVLKNTLSFTRAFGKNLQGPTIDVYFAASSLTAVLHSLNEVLDNIEVYHEFWFEEAVNLAAALEIPVKVPRLYLRKYRPEAGTEIQPESYFKEHLTAPVVSQVIKELNDFFSENHLNALRYLTLVPAVMGQLKFNMSEENNVEMYRNDLPNADTLPAELHCWRVNWKHRGKVTLPSTVHETLQLAEVKFFPNVLAFLRVLSNLPVLGLEDVEGDASRKRFQMYLQNTPDKHRSKSLAFLNIHYNARHDLDFMVDSYVKMYPHNES
;
A
#
# COMPACT_ATOMS: atom_id res chain seq x y z
N MET A 1 -41.80 -3.25 -34.78
CA MET A 1 -42.34 -2.10 -34.00
C MET A 1 -42.74 -1.00 -34.97
N SER A 2 -43.61 -0.05 -34.58
CA SER A 2 -43.87 1.13 -35.41
C SER A 2 -42.73 2.15 -35.29
N ASN A 3 -42.19 2.59 -36.43
CA ASN A 3 -41.15 3.65 -36.49
C ASN A 3 -41.76 5.06 -36.66
N PHE A 4 -43.04 5.23 -36.35
CA PHE A 4 -43.81 6.47 -36.50
C PHE A 4 -44.43 6.86 -35.16
N CYS A 5 -44.61 8.15 -34.92
CA CYS A 5 -45.48 8.63 -33.84
C CYS A 5 -46.92 8.09 -34.02
N ALA A 6 -47.61 7.80 -32.91
CA ALA A 6 -49.00 7.37 -32.88
C ALA A 6 -50.01 8.54 -32.91
N ALA A 7 -49.55 9.77 -32.69
CA ALA A 7 -50.39 10.97 -32.79
C ALA A 7 -50.88 11.19 -34.24
N PRO A 8 -52.15 11.55 -34.46
CA PRO A 8 -52.67 11.85 -35.79
C PRO A 8 -51.92 13.06 -36.40
N ASN A 9 -51.77 13.04 -37.72
CA ASN A 9 -51.03 14.03 -38.52
C ASN A 9 -49.53 14.22 -38.17
N CYS A 10 -49.00 13.55 -37.15
CA CYS A 10 -47.58 13.64 -36.80
C CYS A 10 -46.69 12.85 -37.79
N THR A 11 -45.74 13.54 -38.43
CA THR A 11 -44.86 12.98 -39.47
C THR A 11 -43.52 12.45 -38.93
N ILE A 12 -43.26 12.64 -37.63
CA ILE A 12 -41.98 12.38 -36.95
C ILE A 12 -41.72 10.86 -36.83
N LYS A 13 -40.46 10.45 -37.03
CA LYS A 13 -40.06 9.03 -37.12
C LYS A 13 -38.80 8.75 -36.31
N SER A 14 -38.84 7.67 -35.52
CA SER A 14 -37.76 7.28 -34.61
C SER A 14 -36.40 7.01 -35.27
N ASN A 15 -36.38 6.78 -36.59
CA ASN A 15 -35.15 6.54 -37.37
C ASN A 15 -34.73 7.71 -38.28
N ARG A 16 -35.36 8.90 -38.17
CA ARG A 16 -35.04 10.08 -39.00
C ARG A 16 -35.11 11.43 -38.28
N SER A 17 -35.31 11.45 -36.97
CA SER A 17 -35.36 12.68 -36.17
C SER A 17 -34.75 12.46 -34.80
N ALA A 18 -33.97 13.42 -34.30
CA ALA A 18 -33.41 13.41 -32.95
C ALA A 18 -34.44 13.67 -31.82
N SER A 19 -35.72 13.43 -32.07
CA SER A 19 -36.80 13.55 -31.08
C SER A 19 -36.90 12.24 -30.29
N LEU A 20 -37.03 12.35 -28.96
CA LEU A 20 -37.22 11.21 -28.07
C LEU A 20 -38.60 10.59 -28.27
N PHE A 21 -38.72 9.27 -28.09
CA PHE A 21 -39.97 8.51 -28.24
C PHE A 21 -40.33 7.77 -26.95
N PHE A 22 -41.47 8.15 -26.37
CA PHE A 22 -42.02 7.57 -25.16
C PHE A 22 -43.02 6.43 -25.50
N ARG A 23 -43.14 5.45 -24.60
CA ARG A 23 -44.12 4.35 -24.70
C ARG A 23 -45.41 4.76 -23.99
N PHE A 24 -46.56 4.28 -24.47
CA PHE A 24 -47.81 4.37 -23.72
C PHE A 24 -47.65 3.70 -22.34
N PRO A 25 -48.24 4.25 -21.25
CA PRO A 25 -48.25 3.61 -19.95
C PRO A 25 -48.83 2.18 -19.97
N ARG A 26 -48.40 1.34 -19.04
CA ARG A 26 -49.09 0.06 -18.75
C ARG A 26 -50.25 0.23 -17.77
N ASP A 27 -50.23 1.30 -16.97
CA ASP A 27 -51.36 1.69 -16.14
C ASP A 27 -52.61 1.95 -17.01
N THR A 28 -53.77 1.48 -16.58
CA THR A 28 -54.98 1.45 -17.40
C THR A 28 -55.62 2.84 -17.53
N GLU A 29 -55.61 3.65 -16.47
CA GLU A 29 -56.25 4.98 -16.48
C GLU A 29 -55.39 5.99 -17.24
N ARG A 30 -54.08 6.05 -16.93
CA ARG A 30 -53.13 6.92 -17.62
C ARG A 30 -52.96 6.55 -19.09
N CYS A 31 -53.09 5.27 -19.45
CA CYS A 31 -53.05 4.86 -20.86
C CYS A 31 -54.31 5.27 -21.63
N LYS A 32 -55.51 5.15 -21.03
CA LYS A 32 -56.75 5.74 -21.60
C LYS A 32 -56.60 7.24 -21.81
N GLN A 33 -56.14 7.98 -20.80
CA GLN A 33 -55.95 9.43 -20.89
C GLN A 33 -54.96 9.83 -22.00
N TRP A 34 -53.91 9.03 -22.25
CA TRP A 34 -53.01 9.23 -23.39
C TRP A 34 -53.70 8.96 -24.74
N VAL A 35 -54.56 7.94 -24.84
CA VAL A 35 -55.34 7.63 -26.05
C VAL A 35 -56.39 8.71 -26.34
N GLU A 36 -57.13 9.14 -25.32
CA GLU A 36 -58.12 10.22 -25.39
C GLU A 36 -57.47 11.51 -25.90
N ASN A 37 -56.37 11.95 -25.30
CA ASN A 37 -55.64 13.15 -25.73
C ASN A 37 -55.04 13.02 -27.14
N CYS A 38 -54.72 11.79 -27.59
CA CYS A 38 -54.30 11.56 -28.99
C CYS A 38 -55.44 11.70 -30.00
N HIS A 39 -56.71 11.70 -29.58
CA HIS A 39 -57.90 11.79 -30.44
C HIS A 39 -57.86 10.82 -31.65
N CYS A 40 -57.30 9.63 -31.46
CA CYS A 40 -56.98 8.69 -32.53
C CYS A 40 -57.81 7.41 -32.40
N LYS A 41 -58.91 7.34 -33.15
CA LYS A 41 -59.87 6.21 -33.08
C LYS A 41 -59.27 4.83 -33.36
N ASP A 42 -58.19 4.79 -34.14
CA ASP A 42 -57.40 3.57 -34.39
C ASP A 42 -56.71 3.01 -33.12
N LEU A 43 -56.76 3.70 -31.98
CA LEU A 43 -56.17 3.29 -30.70
C LEU A 43 -57.21 2.96 -29.60
N GLU A 44 -58.48 3.33 -29.78
CA GLU A 44 -59.53 3.22 -28.73
C GLU A 44 -59.83 1.76 -28.36
N ASP A 45 -59.77 0.84 -29.32
CA ASP A 45 -60.02 -0.61 -29.15
C ASP A 45 -58.76 -1.43 -28.75
N ILE A 46 -57.61 -0.79 -28.50
CA ILE A 46 -56.32 -1.49 -28.27
C ILE A 46 -55.98 -1.57 -26.77
N THR A 47 -55.56 -2.75 -26.29
CA THR A 47 -55.23 -2.91 -24.87
C THR A 47 -53.97 -2.14 -24.45
N PRO A 48 -53.86 -1.65 -23.20
CA PRO A 48 -52.68 -0.91 -22.71
C PRO A 48 -51.35 -1.64 -22.93
N ASP A 49 -51.35 -2.97 -22.82
CA ASP A 49 -50.16 -3.80 -23.04
C ASP A 49 -49.75 -3.85 -24.53
N GLN A 50 -50.72 -3.90 -25.46
CA GLN A 50 -50.46 -3.80 -26.90
C GLN A 50 -49.99 -2.40 -27.30
N LEU A 51 -50.58 -1.34 -26.72
CA LEU A 51 -50.14 0.05 -26.88
C LEU A 51 -48.70 0.23 -26.37
N ASN A 52 -48.40 -0.21 -25.15
CA ASN A 52 -47.06 -0.16 -24.54
C ASN A 52 -46.01 -0.91 -25.38
N ARG A 53 -46.38 -2.04 -25.99
CA ARG A 53 -45.47 -2.84 -26.84
C ARG A 53 -45.25 -2.18 -28.21
N GLN A 54 -46.31 -1.78 -28.91
CA GLN A 54 -46.26 -1.49 -30.36
C GLN A 54 -46.25 0.00 -30.74
N TYR A 55 -46.81 0.89 -29.91
CA TYR A 55 -47.07 2.30 -30.23
C TYR A 55 -46.21 3.28 -29.39
N ARG A 56 -45.89 4.45 -29.95
CA ARG A 56 -45.00 5.45 -29.33
C ARG A 56 -45.48 6.86 -29.62
N LEU A 57 -45.21 7.80 -28.71
CA LEU A 57 -45.38 9.24 -28.94
C LEU A 57 -44.01 9.92 -28.90
N CYS A 58 -43.76 10.86 -29.83
CA CYS A 58 -42.55 11.68 -29.77
C CYS A 58 -42.69 12.82 -28.75
N ALA A 59 -41.57 13.34 -28.25
CA ALA A 59 -41.51 14.33 -27.18
C ALA A 59 -42.23 15.65 -27.49
N THR A 60 -42.46 15.97 -28.77
CA THR A 60 -43.18 17.20 -29.21
C THR A 60 -44.64 17.26 -28.78
N HIS A 61 -45.21 16.16 -28.27
CA HIS A 61 -46.59 16.12 -27.76
C HIS A 61 -46.68 16.37 -26.24
N PHE A 62 -45.55 16.61 -25.56
CA PHE A 62 -45.46 16.80 -24.11
C PHE A 62 -44.87 18.16 -23.78
N GLU A 63 -45.37 18.77 -22.71
CA GLU A 63 -44.80 20.00 -22.13
C GLU A 63 -43.31 19.79 -21.79
N PRO A 64 -42.39 20.69 -22.15
CA PRO A 64 -40.98 20.53 -21.79
C PRO A 64 -40.74 20.41 -20.27
N SER A 65 -41.64 20.99 -19.46
CA SER A 65 -41.61 20.93 -17.99
C SER A 65 -42.00 19.57 -17.39
N VAL A 66 -42.58 18.65 -18.16
CA VAL A 66 -42.86 17.25 -17.72
C VAL A 66 -41.79 16.25 -18.18
N ILE A 67 -40.74 16.72 -18.85
CA ILE A 67 -39.61 15.93 -19.34
C ILE A 67 -38.41 16.11 -18.40
N CYS A 68 -37.99 15.04 -17.72
CA CYS A 68 -36.89 15.05 -16.75
C CYS A 68 -35.63 14.39 -17.31
N LYS A 69 -34.48 15.05 -17.20
CA LYS A 69 -33.17 14.41 -17.41
C LYS A 69 -32.78 13.66 -16.14
N ALA A 70 -32.81 12.32 -16.20
CA ALA A 70 -32.40 11.44 -15.11
C ALA A 70 -30.91 11.04 -15.20
N SER A 71 -30.25 11.34 -16.32
CA SER A 71 -28.80 11.42 -16.47
C SER A 71 -28.47 12.23 -17.73
N SER A 72 -27.18 12.44 -18.01
CA SER A 72 -26.67 13.03 -19.28
C SER A 72 -27.21 12.36 -20.55
N TYR A 73 -27.59 11.08 -20.49
CA TYR A 73 -28.10 10.30 -21.63
C TYR A 73 -29.54 9.76 -21.44
N ARG A 74 -30.10 9.80 -20.21
CA ARG A 74 -31.42 9.23 -19.89
C ARG A 74 -32.46 10.30 -19.64
N THR A 75 -33.32 10.56 -20.63
CA THR A 75 -34.48 11.45 -20.48
C THR A 75 -35.77 10.64 -20.23
N ARG A 76 -36.56 11.04 -19.24
CA ARG A 76 -37.81 10.41 -18.79
C ARG A 76 -38.98 11.41 -18.85
N LEU A 77 -40.21 10.92 -18.67
CA LEU A 77 -41.38 11.74 -18.33
C LEU A 77 -41.65 11.64 -16.82
N LYS A 78 -42.27 12.67 -16.22
CA LYS A 78 -42.80 12.62 -14.84
C LYS A 78 -43.94 11.60 -14.70
N ASP A 79 -44.20 11.12 -13.49
CA ASP A 79 -45.17 10.05 -13.25
C ASP A 79 -46.64 10.46 -13.41
N ASN A 80 -46.93 11.75 -13.39
CA ASN A 80 -48.23 12.33 -13.75
C ASN A 80 -48.28 12.91 -15.18
N ALA A 81 -47.22 12.75 -15.99
CA ALA A 81 -47.16 13.35 -17.32
C ALA A 81 -48.17 12.73 -18.30
N THR A 82 -48.87 13.59 -19.02
CA THR A 82 -49.79 13.28 -20.12
C THR A 82 -49.38 14.10 -21.36
N PRO A 83 -49.66 13.62 -22.58
CA PRO A 83 -49.44 14.41 -23.78
C PRO A 83 -50.53 15.48 -23.86
N THR A 84 -50.14 16.74 -24.03
CA THR A 84 -51.04 17.92 -24.04
C THR A 84 -50.99 18.68 -25.36
N ILE A 85 -49.94 18.48 -26.19
CA ILE A 85 -49.66 19.32 -27.35
C ILE A 85 -50.08 18.60 -28.64
N PHE A 86 -51.26 18.95 -29.17
CA PHE A 86 -51.81 18.42 -30.42
C PHE A 86 -52.39 19.54 -31.30
N ASP A 87 -51.99 19.58 -32.57
CA ASP A 87 -52.40 20.64 -33.50
C ASP A 87 -53.75 20.34 -34.17
N LEU A 88 -54.81 20.70 -33.44
CA LEU A 88 -56.21 20.54 -33.83
C LEU A 88 -56.63 21.41 -35.04
N SER A 89 -55.81 22.38 -35.47
CA SER A 89 -56.13 23.25 -36.61
C SER A 89 -56.24 22.51 -37.96
N SER A 90 -55.64 21.32 -38.02
CA SER A 90 -55.38 20.59 -39.27
C SER A 90 -56.57 19.84 -39.88
N GLN A 91 -57.74 19.74 -39.20
CA GLN A 91 -58.85 18.88 -39.67
C GLN A 91 -59.75 19.48 -40.76
N LEU A 92 -59.67 20.78 -41.07
CA LEU A 92 -60.64 21.45 -41.96
C LEU A 92 -60.26 21.48 -43.47
N ASN A 93 -59.11 20.95 -43.90
CA ASN A 93 -58.65 21.13 -45.29
C ASN A 93 -57.84 19.96 -45.91
N LYS A 94 -58.51 18.83 -46.23
CA LYS A 94 -58.47 18.12 -47.55
C LYS A 94 -59.06 16.69 -47.49
N PRO A 95 -59.51 16.12 -48.64
CA PRO A 95 -60.30 14.89 -48.65
C PRO A 95 -59.47 13.58 -48.57
N GLN A 96 -60.22 12.50 -48.31
CA GLN A 96 -59.78 11.13 -48.15
C GLN A 96 -58.80 10.61 -49.22
N SER A 97 -57.65 10.07 -48.82
CA SER A 97 -57.30 8.65 -49.09
C SER A 97 -55.88 8.27 -48.67
N ARG A 98 -55.77 7.19 -47.89
CA ARG A 98 -54.74 6.12 -47.98
C ARG A 98 -54.98 5.09 -46.87
N LYS A 99 -55.78 4.05 -47.16
CA LYS A 99 -55.98 2.92 -46.24
C LYS A 99 -54.63 2.25 -45.97
N ARG A 100 -54.07 2.39 -44.75
CA ARG A 100 -53.04 1.47 -44.26
C ARG A 100 -53.68 0.08 -44.18
N LYS A 101 -53.10 -0.91 -44.86
CA LYS A 101 -53.62 -2.29 -44.83
C LYS A 101 -53.46 -2.86 -43.42
N ARG A 102 -54.45 -3.64 -42.95
CA ARG A 102 -54.29 -4.52 -41.79
C ARG A 102 -53.00 -5.33 -41.94
N ILE A 103 -52.24 -5.47 -40.86
CA ILE A 103 -51.23 -6.52 -40.77
C ILE A 103 -51.97 -7.85 -40.79
N LYS A 104 -51.48 -8.79 -41.61
CA LYS A 104 -52.05 -10.13 -41.76
C LYS A 104 -51.34 -11.04 -40.77
N GLU A 105 -52.09 -11.81 -39.98
CA GLU A 105 -51.53 -12.91 -39.21
C GLU A 105 -51.02 -13.99 -40.17
N LEU A 106 -49.90 -14.63 -39.82
CA LEU A 106 -49.29 -15.72 -40.58
C LEU A 106 -49.41 -17.01 -39.77
N SER A 107 -49.91 -18.06 -40.42
CA SER A 107 -50.10 -19.40 -39.86
C SER A 107 -48.80 -20.21 -39.85
N GLU A 108 -48.73 -21.19 -38.96
CA GLU A 108 -47.48 -21.87 -38.56
C GLU A 108 -46.77 -22.68 -39.67
N ASP A 109 -47.44 -22.97 -40.78
CA ASP A 109 -46.88 -23.82 -41.86
C ASP A 109 -45.73 -23.17 -42.66
N GLU A 110 -45.65 -21.84 -42.73
CA GLU A 110 -44.52 -21.16 -43.43
C GLU A 110 -43.17 -21.37 -42.71
N ALA A 111 -43.17 -21.78 -41.44
CA ALA A 111 -41.95 -22.04 -40.67
C ALA A 111 -41.22 -23.34 -41.07
N ARG A 112 -41.85 -24.24 -41.84
CA ARG A 112 -41.35 -25.62 -42.06
C ARG A 112 -40.53 -25.84 -43.33
N GLN A 113 -40.39 -24.85 -44.22
CA GLN A 113 -39.68 -25.02 -45.51
C GLN A 113 -38.22 -24.52 -45.57
N MET A 114 -37.61 -24.07 -44.46
CA MET A 114 -36.20 -23.61 -44.43
C MET A 114 -35.20 -24.53 -43.68
N LYS A 115 -35.52 -25.82 -43.50
CA LYS A 115 -34.53 -26.84 -43.07
C LYS A 115 -34.42 -27.97 -44.10
N GLY A 116 -33.68 -27.74 -45.18
CA GLY A 116 -33.46 -28.79 -46.18
C GLY A 116 -32.72 -28.40 -47.47
N ARG A 117 -31.43 -28.01 -47.39
CA ARG A 117 -30.48 -28.22 -48.51
C ARG A 117 -29.00 -27.96 -48.12
N LYS A 118 -28.12 -28.80 -48.70
CA LYS A 118 -26.64 -28.80 -48.70
C LYS A 118 -25.91 -29.39 -47.48
N LYS A 119 -25.59 -30.69 -47.62
CA LYS A 119 -24.28 -31.28 -47.30
C LYS A 119 -23.59 -31.60 -48.66
N ASP A 120 -22.34 -32.08 -48.62
CA ASP A 120 -21.37 -32.32 -49.72
C ASP A 120 -20.33 -31.18 -49.83
N SER A 121 -19.01 -31.40 -49.84
CA SER A 121 -18.11 -32.55 -49.56
C SER A 121 -16.72 -31.97 -49.19
N VAL A 122 -15.61 -32.65 -48.83
CA VAL A 122 -15.03 -34.02 -48.91
C VAL A 122 -14.26 -34.25 -47.57
N ASP A 123 -14.31 -35.40 -46.88
CA ASP A 123 -13.37 -36.57 -46.90
C ASP A 123 -11.85 -36.21 -46.86
N GLN A 124 -10.92 -36.95 -46.23
CA GLN A 124 -10.91 -38.36 -45.82
C GLN A 124 -9.75 -38.67 -44.82
N SER A 125 -9.92 -39.60 -43.85
CA SER A 125 -8.98 -40.74 -43.60
C SER A 125 -9.17 -41.53 -42.27
N LYS A 126 -9.33 -42.85 -42.41
CA LYS A 126 -8.84 -43.96 -41.54
C LYS A 126 -9.32 -44.05 -40.06
N THR A 127 -10.34 -44.87 -39.75
CA THR A 127 -10.33 -46.35 -39.48
C THR A 127 -9.61 -46.76 -38.18
N SER A 128 -10.09 -47.63 -37.27
CA SER A 128 -11.36 -48.38 -37.07
C SER A 128 -11.14 -49.46 -35.98
N LYS A 129 -12.23 -49.88 -35.30
CA LYS A 129 -12.46 -51.12 -34.49
C LYS A 129 -12.23 -51.04 -32.97
N ASP A 130 -12.99 -51.76 -32.13
CA ASP A 130 -14.31 -52.43 -32.25
C ASP A 130 -14.87 -52.67 -30.83
N ASP A 131 -16.19 -52.94 -30.74
CA ASP A 131 -16.95 -53.67 -29.71
C ASP A 131 -16.64 -53.53 -28.20
N GLY A 132 -17.70 -53.38 -27.39
CA GLY A 132 -17.62 -53.47 -25.94
C GLY A 132 -18.87 -52.97 -25.20
N GLU A 133 -19.97 -53.71 -25.24
CA GLU A 133 -21.09 -53.47 -24.31
C GLU A 133 -20.68 -53.88 -22.89
N GLY A 134 -20.72 -52.93 -21.95
CA GLY A 134 -20.43 -53.13 -20.54
C GLY A 134 -21.30 -52.21 -19.70
N GLN A 135 -22.29 -52.80 -19.02
CA GLN A 135 -23.20 -52.09 -18.12
C GLN A 135 -22.67 -52.24 -16.69
N ASP A 136 -22.22 -51.15 -16.08
CA ASP A 136 -21.71 -51.14 -14.71
C ASP A 136 -22.09 -49.82 -14.01
N ASP A 137 -22.76 -49.91 -12.87
CA ASP A 137 -23.23 -48.74 -12.11
C ASP A 137 -22.09 -48.21 -11.24
N SER A 138 -21.64 -46.98 -11.51
CA SER A 138 -20.73 -46.25 -10.62
C SER A 138 -21.10 -44.77 -10.53
N GLU A 139 -21.22 -44.27 -9.30
CA GLU A 139 -21.70 -42.92 -9.01
C GLU A 139 -20.65 -41.86 -9.40
N THR A 140 -20.74 -41.31 -10.61
CA THR A 140 -19.97 -40.14 -11.00
C THR A 140 -20.49 -38.90 -10.25
N ASN A 141 -19.77 -38.52 -9.20
CA ASN A 141 -19.90 -37.22 -8.52
C ASN A 141 -19.56 -36.07 -9.50
N HIS A 142 -20.53 -35.72 -10.36
CA HIS A 142 -20.49 -34.49 -11.13
C HIS A 142 -20.67 -33.30 -10.17
N PRO A 143 -19.82 -32.27 -10.23
CA PRO A 143 -20.08 -31.04 -9.49
C PRO A 143 -21.43 -30.44 -9.96
N PRO A 144 -22.21 -29.83 -9.06
CA PRO A 144 -23.57 -29.38 -9.36
C PRO A 144 -23.57 -28.42 -10.55
N GLN A 145 -24.43 -28.70 -11.54
CA GLN A 145 -24.47 -27.93 -12.78
C GLN A 145 -25.09 -26.54 -12.52
N LEU A 146 -24.23 -25.56 -12.25
CA LEU A 146 -24.55 -24.14 -12.10
C LEU A 146 -25.64 -23.69 -13.10
N THR A 147 -26.71 -23.09 -12.60
CA THR A 147 -27.86 -22.70 -13.41
C THR A 147 -27.51 -21.58 -14.40
N SER A 148 -28.41 -21.34 -15.36
CA SER A 148 -28.24 -20.23 -16.31
C SER A 148 -28.26 -18.86 -15.63
N GLU A 149 -28.75 -18.73 -14.40
CA GLU A 149 -28.82 -17.46 -13.68
C GLU A 149 -27.62 -17.27 -12.76
N GLU A 150 -27.18 -18.32 -12.06
CA GLU A 150 -25.90 -18.33 -11.34
C GLU A 150 -24.72 -17.98 -12.26
N LYS A 151 -24.66 -18.55 -13.48
CA LYS A 151 -23.57 -18.26 -14.44
C LYS A 151 -23.52 -16.77 -14.81
N LYS A 152 -24.67 -16.15 -15.10
CA LYS A 152 -24.77 -14.70 -15.37
C LYS A 152 -24.43 -13.86 -14.14
N HIS A 153 -24.82 -14.32 -12.94
CA HIS A 153 -24.47 -13.66 -11.68
C HIS A 153 -22.95 -13.65 -11.50
N ARG A 154 -22.29 -14.79 -11.68
CA ARG A 154 -20.83 -14.93 -11.59
C ARG A 154 -20.11 -14.07 -12.62
N GLU A 155 -20.52 -14.10 -13.90
CA GLU A 155 -19.99 -13.23 -14.97
C GLU A 155 -20.02 -11.75 -14.55
N TYR A 156 -21.17 -11.27 -14.06
CA TYR A 156 -21.31 -9.90 -13.55
C TYR A 156 -20.38 -9.61 -12.35
N LEU A 157 -20.20 -10.54 -11.41
CA LEU A 157 -19.29 -10.31 -10.28
C LEU A 157 -17.83 -10.20 -10.74
N LYS A 158 -17.41 -10.97 -11.76
CA LYS A 158 -16.09 -10.78 -12.39
C LYS A 158 -15.94 -9.37 -12.97
N SER A 159 -16.96 -8.86 -13.66
CA SER A 159 -16.96 -7.51 -14.20
C SER A 159 -16.78 -6.43 -13.13
N LEU A 160 -17.43 -6.59 -11.97
CA LEU A 160 -17.22 -5.69 -10.83
C LEU A 160 -15.80 -5.82 -10.26
N PHE A 161 -15.32 -7.05 -10.06
CA PHE A 161 -13.95 -7.33 -9.58
C PHE A 161 -12.89 -6.71 -10.48
N GLU A 162 -12.98 -6.86 -11.80
CA GLU A 162 -12.04 -6.23 -12.73
C GLU A 162 -12.01 -4.69 -12.61
N VAL A 163 -13.15 -4.04 -12.35
CA VAL A 163 -13.18 -2.58 -12.13
C VAL A 163 -12.54 -2.20 -10.80
N LEU A 164 -12.82 -2.94 -9.71
CA LEU A 164 -12.18 -2.72 -8.41
C LEU A 164 -10.66 -2.92 -8.49
N LEU A 165 -10.20 -3.95 -9.20
CA LEU A 165 -8.79 -4.25 -9.39
C LEU A 165 -8.10 -3.18 -10.25
N VAL A 166 -8.71 -2.69 -11.33
CA VAL A 166 -8.15 -1.58 -12.13
C VAL A 166 -8.03 -0.31 -11.29
N LEU A 167 -9.04 0.04 -10.50
CA LEU A 167 -9.01 1.20 -9.61
C LEU A 167 -7.95 1.06 -8.52
N GLY A 168 -7.89 -0.09 -7.84
CA GLY A 168 -6.89 -0.39 -6.81
C GLY A 168 -5.46 -0.34 -7.36
N LYS A 169 -5.16 -1.04 -8.45
CA LYS A 169 -3.82 -1.06 -9.06
C LYS A 169 -3.34 0.33 -9.48
N GLN A 170 -4.23 1.19 -9.94
CA GLN A 170 -3.91 2.55 -10.38
C GLN A 170 -4.05 3.60 -9.25
N ASN A 171 -4.32 3.19 -8.01
CA ASN A 171 -4.61 4.07 -6.88
C ASN A 171 -5.68 5.13 -7.17
N ILE A 172 -6.72 4.75 -7.92
CA ILE A 172 -7.84 5.64 -8.26
C ILE A 172 -8.94 5.45 -7.20
N PRO A 173 -9.32 6.51 -6.45
CA PRO A 173 -10.40 6.47 -5.48
C PRO A 173 -11.71 5.93 -6.07
N LEU A 174 -12.40 5.03 -5.37
CA LEU A 174 -13.71 4.47 -5.81
C LEU A 174 -14.75 5.57 -6.01
N ASN A 175 -14.82 6.50 -5.05
CA ASN A 175 -15.64 7.70 -5.06
C ASN A 175 -14.77 8.93 -5.32
N ARG A 176 -15.34 9.95 -5.96
CA ARG A 176 -14.66 11.23 -6.17
C ARG A 176 -14.58 12.00 -4.84
N HIS A 177 -13.43 12.59 -4.54
CA HIS A 177 -13.29 13.47 -3.38
C HIS A 177 -14.20 14.70 -3.53
N THR A 178 -15.10 14.89 -2.57
CA THR A 178 -15.83 16.14 -2.34
C THR A 178 -15.05 16.98 -1.34
N GLU A 179 -14.05 17.69 -1.84
CA GLU A 179 -13.59 18.91 -1.17
C GLU A 179 -14.64 20.00 -1.43
N GLU A 180 -14.88 20.84 -0.43
CA GLU A 180 -16.00 21.78 -0.30
C GLU A 180 -17.41 21.15 -0.20
N VAL A 181 -18.01 21.28 0.98
CA VAL A 181 -19.46 21.08 1.17
C VAL A 181 -20.20 22.31 0.65
N GLN A 182 -20.62 22.27 -0.62
CA GLN A 182 -21.86 22.91 -1.04
C GLN A 182 -22.88 21.86 -1.44
N GLU A 183 -24.11 22.03 -0.97
CA GLU A 183 -25.25 21.14 -1.21
C GLU A 183 -25.79 21.29 -2.65
N CYS A 184 -25.00 20.84 -3.62
CA CYS A 184 -25.39 20.75 -5.03
C CYS A 184 -25.91 19.34 -5.35
N ASP A 185 -27.23 19.20 -5.51
CA ASP A 185 -27.95 17.94 -5.72
C ASP A 185 -27.35 16.99 -6.79
N GLY A 186 -26.65 15.96 -6.32
CA GLY A 186 -26.88 14.57 -6.73
C GLY A 186 -26.69 14.15 -8.20
N LEU A 187 -25.76 14.76 -8.95
CA LEU A 187 -25.64 14.50 -10.41
C LEU A 187 -24.27 14.07 -10.98
N THR A 188 -23.23 13.87 -10.17
CA THR A 188 -21.93 13.29 -10.62
C THR A 188 -21.76 11.84 -10.17
N PRO A 189 -21.54 10.86 -11.08
CA PRO A 189 -21.26 9.47 -10.70
C PRO A 189 -19.88 9.31 -10.07
N SER A 190 -19.71 8.27 -9.25
CA SER A 190 -18.42 7.84 -8.71
C SER A 190 -17.49 7.32 -9.81
N ASN A 191 -16.18 7.26 -9.56
CA ASN A 191 -15.21 6.71 -10.52
C ASN A 191 -15.53 5.24 -10.83
N PHE A 192 -15.96 4.48 -9.82
CA PHE A 192 -16.46 3.12 -9.97
C PHE A 192 -17.67 3.03 -10.92
N GLN A 193 -18.71 3.84 -10.70
CA GLN A 193 -19.89 3.85 -11.58
C GLN A 193 -19.54 4.35 -13.00
N ALA A 194 -18.64 5.32 -13.13
CA ALA A 194 -18.20 5.83 -14.43
C ALA A 194 -17.46 4.75 -15.26
N LEU A 195 -16.66 3.89 -14.63
CA LEU A 195 -16.02 2.75 -15.31
C LEU A 195 -17.01 1.64 -15.68
N LEU A 196 -18.02 1.38 -14.84
CA LEU A 196 -19.12 0.47 -15.19
C LEU A 196 -19.93 1.01 -16.38
N ASP A 197 -20.30 2.29 -16.36
CA ASP A 197 -21.00 2.96 -17.45
C ASP A 197 -20.15 2.92 -18.74
N TYR A 198 -18.84 3.14 -18.65
CA TYR A 198 -17.93 3.00 -19.79
C TYR A 198 -17.93 1.58 -20.36
N ARG A 199 -17.79 0.54 -19.51
CA ARG A 199 -17.83 -0.88 -19.93
C ARG A 199 -19.16 -1.27 -20.59
N MET A 200 -20.29 -0.85 -20.01
CA MET A 200 -21.63 -1.08 -20.57
C MET A 200 -21.84 -0.40 -21.92
N ASN A 201 -21.24 0.79 -22.14
CA ASN A 201 -21.36 1.53 -23.40
C ASN A 201 -20.36 1.06 -24.48
N ALA A 202 -19.15 0.65 -24.10
CA ALA A 202 -18.10 0.17 -25.02
C ALA A 202 -18.45 -1.16 -25.72
N GLY A 203 -19.49 -1.87 -25.25
CA GLY A 203 -20.05 -3.05 -25.93
C GLY A 203 -19.41 -4.38 -25.58
N GLY A 204 -18.38 -4.39 -24.73
CA GLY A 204 -17.71 -5.62 -24.29
C GLY A 204 -18.48 -6.41 -23.23
N ASP A 205 -19.29 -5.76 -22.39
CA ASP A 205 -19.92 -6.37 -21.22
C ASP A 205 -21.45 -6.44 -21.34
N GLU A 206 -21.92 -7.55 -21.89
CA GLU A 206 -23.34 -7.84 -22.09
C GLU A 206 -24.01 -8.44 -20.83
N ALA A 207 -23.23 -8.99 -19.88
CA ALA A 207 -23.76 -9.54 -18.62
C ALA A 207 -24.11 -8.42 -17.63
N LEU A 208 -23.19 -7.47 -17.43
CA LEU A 208 -23.39 -6.25 -16.66
C LEU A 208 -24.58 -5.44 -17.21
N ARG A 209 -24.61 -5.22 -18.54
CA ARG A 209 -25.72 -4.55 -19.22
C ARG A 209 -27.06 -5.22 -18.94
N LYS A 210 -27.17 -6.55 -19.11
CA LYS A 210 -28.44 -7.28 -18.90
C LYS A 210 -28.94 -7.19 -17.47
N ARG A 211 -28.05 -7.27 -16.47
CA ARG A 211 -28.43 -7.10 -15.06
C ARG A 211 -28.94 -5.66 -14.82
N PHE A 212 -28.25 -4.65 -15.33
CA PHE A 212 -28.66 -3.25 -15.23
C PHE A 212 -29.99 -2.92 -15.96
N GLU A 213 -30.27 -3.58 -17.09
CA GLU A 213 -31.56 -3.46 -17.80
C GLU A 213 -32.73 -4.17 -17.10
N THR A 214 -32.44 -5.18 -16.27
CA THR A 214 -33.44 -5.99 -15.57
C THR A 214 -33.74 -5.48 -14.15
N SER A 215 -32.77 -4.82 -13.51
CA SER A 215 -32.90 -4.23 -12.17
C SER A 215 -34.00 -3.17 -12.05
N ALA A 216 -34.50 -2.99 -10.83
CA ALA A 216 -35.50 -1.97 -10.51
C ALA A 216 -35.01 -0.55 -10.85
N VAL A 217 -35.96 0.31 -11.24
CA VAL A 217 -35.67 1.69 -11.63
C VAL A 217 -35.10 2.46 -10.44
N ASN A 218 -33.84 2.90 -10.56
CA ASN A 218 -33.03 3.58 -9.54
C ASN A 218 -32.34 2.66 -8.50
N ALA A 219 -32.25 1.34 -8.72
CA ALA A 219 -31.31 0.50 -7.97
C ALA A 219 -29.86 0.85 -8.34
N GLU A 220 -28.97 0.94 -7.35
CA GLU A 220 -27.52 1.05 -7.59
C GLU A 220 -26.99 -0.21 -8.29
N CYS A 221 -25.96 -0.06 -9.14
CA CYS A 221 -25.37 -1.22 -9.81
C CYS A 221 -24.63 -2.12 -8.81
N CYS A 222 -23.96 -1.55 -7.81
CA CYS A 222 -23.28 -2.25 -6.72
C CYS A 222 -23.20 -1.29 -5.53
N THR A 223 -23.73 -1.69 -4.36
CA THR A 223 -23.85 -0.80 -3.20
C THR A 223 -22.50 -0.53 -2.53
N SER A 224 -22.40 0.55 -1.75
CA SER A 224 -21.18 0.87 -0.98
C SER A 224 -20.74 -0.26 -0.02
N THR A 225 -21.70 -1.01 0.54
CA THR A 225 -21.44 -2.22 1.34
C THR A 225 -20.86 -3.34 0.47
N GLN A 226 -21.48 -3.61 -0.69
CA GLN A 226 -20.99 -4.62 -1.62
C GLN A 226 -19.59 -4.27 -2.15
N GLN A 227 -19.32 -3.01 -2.47
CA GLN A 227 -17.99 -2.55 -2.87
C GLN A 227 -16.95 -2.85 -1.79
N ARG A 228 -17.25 -2.57 -0.50
CA ARG A 228 -16.34 -2.90 0.61
C ARG A 228 -16.08 -4.40 0.74
N GLN A 229 -17.15 -5.21 0.70
CA GLN A 229 -17.08 -6.67 0.76
C GLN A 229 -16.24 -7.26 -0.39
N MET A 230 -16.37 -6.71 -1.59
CA MET A 230 -15.58 -7.13 -2.75
C MET A 230 -14.12 -6.64 -2.68
N MET A 231 -13.84 -5.44 -2.15
CA MET A 231 -12.47 -4.98 -1.90
C MET A 231 -11.76 -5.86 -0.87
N GLU A 232 -12.45 -6.25 0.21
CA GLU A 232 -11.92 -7.18 1.21
C GLU A 232 -11.58 -8.56 0.59
N VAL A 233 -12.41 -9.05 -0.34
CA VAL A 233 -12.09 -10.27 -1.10
C VAL A 233 -10.89 -10.07 -2.04
N CYS A 234 -10.76 -8.92 -2.70
CA CYS A 234 -9.56 -8.60 -3.49
C CYS A 234 -8.29 -8.63 -2.64
N GLU A 235 -8.32 -7.99 -1.46
CA GLU A 235 -7.22 -8.00 -0.51
C GLU A 235 -6.89 -9.42 -0.04
N ASN A 236 -7.90 -10.18 0.41
CA ASN A 236 -7.71 -11.52 0.96
C ASN A 236 -7.14 -12.48 -0.08
N CYS A 237 -7.67 -12.51 -1.32
CA CYS A 237 -7.13 -13.37 -2.38
C CYS A 237 -5.68 -13.02 -2.76
N VAL A 238 -5.30 -11.74 -2.77
CA VAL A 238 -3.92 -11.31 -3.03
C VAL A 238 -2.99 -11.64 -1.86
N ARG A 239 -3.47 -11.49 -0.61
CA ARG A 239 -2.72 -11.85 0.60
C ARG A 239 -2.53 -13.37 0.73
N ASP A 240 -3.51 -14.16 0.31
CA ASP A 240 -3.43 -15.62 0.25
C ASP A 240 -2.41 -16.11 -0.79
N GLU A 241 -2.38 -15.52 -2.00
CA GLU A 241 -1.33 -15.81 -3.00
C GLU A 241 0.06 -15.46 -2.45
N LEU A 242 0.21 -14.27 -1.89
CA LEU A 242 1.46 -13.75 -1.33
C LEU A 242 2.02 -14.63 -0.19
N LEU A 243 1.15 -15.07 0.73
CA LEU A 243 1.55 -15.81 1.94
C LEU A 243 1.54 -17.33 1.77
N GLN A 244 1.15 -17.87 0.60
CA GLN A 244 1.17 -19.32 0.36
C GLN A 244 2.57 -19.92 0.54
N GLU A 245 3.64 -19.23 0.11
CA GLU A 245 5.02 -19.67 0.31
C GLU A 245 5.49 -19.56 1.77
N VAL A 246 4.86 -18.70 2.58
CA VAL A 246 5.27 -18.41 3.97
C VAL A 246 4.69 -19.43 4.96
N ARG A 247 3.49 -19.96 4.68
CA ARG A 247 2.75 -20.85 5.59
C ARG A 247 3.45 -22.18 5.91
N GLU A 248 4.44 -22.58 5.12
CA GLU A 248 5.24 -23.81 5.31
C GLU A 248 6.69 -23.51 5.77
N GLY A 249 7.02 -22.26 6.11
CA GLY A 249 8.39 -21.83 6.40
C GLY A 249 8.53 -20.86 7.56
N HIS A 250 9.79 -20.58 7.91
CA HIS A 250 10.13 -19.53 8.88
C HIS A 250 9.97 -18.14 8.26
N PHE A 251 9.61 -17.17 9.09
CA PHE A 251 9.50 -15.76 8.71
C PHE A 251 10.00 -14.84 9.82
N SER A 252 10.07 -13.54 9.54
CA SER A 252 10.26 -12.48 10.53
C SER A 252 9.20 -11.40 10.36
N LEU A 253 8.80 -10.78 11.47
CA LEU A 253 7.86 -9.66 11.49
C LEU A 253 8.62 -8.34 11.40
N VAL A 254 8.28 -7.47 10.44
CA VAL A 254 8.89 -6.14 10.32
C VAL A 254 7.79 -5.09 10.28
N THR A 255 7.93 -3.99 11.02
CA THR A 255 6.99 -2.86 10.99
C THR A 255 7.67 -1.55 10.66
N ASP A 256 6.95 -0.69 9.94
CA ASP A 256 7.39 0.66 9.58
C ASP A 256 6.76 1.73 10.48
N ASP A 257 7.05 3.01 10.23
CA ASP A 257 6.53 4.13 11.01
C ASP A 257 5.00 4.25 10.96
N VAL A 258 4.42 4.86 12.00
CA VAL A 258 2.97 5.01 12.11
C VAL A 258 2.47 6.02 11.07
N VAL A 259 1.56 5.58 10.20
CA VAL A 259 0.96 6.38 9.12
C VAL A 259 -0.48 6.75 9.45
N GLU A 260 -0.91 7.95 9.08
CA GLU A 260 -2.34 8.30 9.09
C GLU A 260 -3.02 7.82 7.81
N ILE A 261 -4.17 7.18 7.97
CA ILE A 261 -5.04 6.71 6.89
C ILE A 261 -6.48 7.06 7.25
N SER A 262 -7.13 7.96 6.50
CA SER A 262 -8.53 8.36 6.72
C SER A 262 -8.81 8.90 8.14
N GLY A 263 -7.86 9.57 8.80
CA GLY A 263 -7.98 10.08 10.17
C GLY A 263 -7.63 9.09 11.28
N GLU A 264 -7.21 7.86 10.94
CA GLU A 264 -6.84 6.80 11.88
C GLU A 264 -5.33 6.47 11.76
N CYS A 265 -4.62 6.45 12.89
CA CYS A 265 -3.22 6.02 12.94
C CYS A 265 -3.07 4.51 12.75
N HIS A 266 -2.11 4.07 11.94
CA HIS A 266 -1.87 2.68 11.59
C HIS A 266 -0.39 2.32 11.57
N ILE A 267 -0.04 1.11 12.03
CA ILE A 267 1.27 0.49 11.80
C ILE A 267 1.23 -0.28 10.46
N PRO A 268 2.13 0.00 9.51
CA PRO A 268 2.38 -0.84 8.33
C PRO A 268 3.11 -2.13 8.75
N ILE A 269 2.58 -3.29 8.35
CA ILE A 269 3.19 -4.59 8.65
C ILE A 269 3.75 -5.23 7.37
N PHE A 270 4.97 -5.73 7.50
CA PHE A 270 5.70 -6.51 6.50
C PHE A 270 6.05 -7.89 7.06
N ILE A 271 6.05 -8.89 6.20
CA ILE A 271 6.53 -10.24 6.51
C ILE A 271 7.76 -10.53 5.65
N ARG A 272 8.84 -10.93 6.31
CA ARG A 272 10.14 -11.21 5.70
C ARG A 272 10.41 -12.72 5.70
N PHE A 273 10.71 -13.29 4.55
CA PHE A 273 10.82 -14.75 4.38
C PHE A 273 11.69 -15.13 3.16
N LEU A 274 12.19 -16.36 3.14
CA LEU A 274 12.75 -16.97 1.94
C LEU A 274 11.66 -17.58 1.06
N ASN A 275 11.68 -17.26 -0.23
CA ASN A 275 10.87 -17.95 -1.23
C ASN A 275 11.41 -19.36 -1.54
N GLN A 276 10.69 -20.13 -2.36
CA GLN A 276 11.10 -21.48 -2.79
C GLN A 276 12.48 -21.54 -3.48
N ALA A 277 12.96 -20.43 -4.04
CA ALA A 277 14.26 -20.31 -4.70
C ALA A 277 15.41 -19.89 -3.75
N ASN A 278 15.18 -19.76 -2.44
CA ASN A 278 16.12 -19.18 -1.47
C ASN A 278 16.51 -17.71 -1.77
N CYS A 279 15.63 -16.96 -2.43
CA CYS A 279 15.72 -15.49 -2.47
C CYS A 279 14.94 -14.91 -1.28
N LEU A 280 15.50 -13.90 -0.64
CA LEU A 280 14.92 -13.24 0.54
C LEU A 280 13.99 -12.12 0.10
N ARG A 281 12.74 -12.16 0.57
CA ARG A 281 11.69 -11.19 0.26
C ARG A 281 11.18 -10.53 1.53
N GLU A 282 10.84 -9.25 1.45
CA GLU A 282 10.10 -8.52 2.48
C GLU A 282 8.84 -7.91 1.85
N GLU A 283 7.68 -8.44 2.20
CA GLU A 283 6.41 -8.12 1.54
C GLU A 283 5.42 -7.44 2.49
N PHE A 284 4.78 -6.37 2.01
CA PHE A 284 3.74 -5.67 2.75
C PHE A 284 2.47 -6.53 2.87
N VAL A 285 1.96 -6.76 4.08
CA VAL A 285 0.79 -7.64 4.30
C VAL A 285 -0.47 -6.89 4.75
N GLY A 286 -0.35 -5.69 5.30
CA GLY A 286 -1.49 -4.88 5.69
C GLY A 286 -1.18 -3.84 6.76
N PHE A 287 -2.24 -3.25 7.31
CA PHE A 287 -2.17 -2.21 8.34
C PHE A 287 -2.84 -2.68 9.64
N LEU A 288 -2.19 -2.41 10.77
CA LEU A 288 -2.73 -2.63 12.11
C LEU A 288 -3.15 -1.29 12.73
N PRO A 289 -4.42 -1.10 13.15
CA PRO A 289 -4.87 0.15 13.77
C PRO A 289 -4.16 0.42 15.10
N PHE A 290 -3.54 1.59 15.25
CA PHE A 290 -2.63 1.95 16.34
C PHE A 290 -3.35 2.51 17.59
N GLU A 291 -4.34 1.78 18.10
CA GLU A 291 -5.22 2.22 19.19
C GLU A 291 -5.07 1.37 20.47
N GLY A 292 -5.66 1.85 21.58
CA GLY A 292 -5.64 1.15 22.87
C GLY A 292 -4.30 1.27 23.60
N ASP A 293 -3.98 0.29 24.45
CA ASP A 293 -2.71 0.17 25.17
C ASP A 293 -1.74 -0.80 24.43
N GLU A 294 -0.60 -1.11 25.04
CA GLU A 294 0.42 -2.03 24.53
C GLU A 294 -0.10 -3.47 24.40
N GLU A 295 -0.98 -3.89 25.31
CA GLU A 295 -1.52 -5.25 25.37
C GLU A 295 -2.57 -5.46 24.29
N THR A 296 -3.51 -4.52 24.16
CA THR A 296 -4.51 -4.45 23.10
C THR A 296 -3.86 -4.50 21.71
N LEU A 297 -2.75 -3.76 21.50
CA LEU A 297 -2.03 -3.81 20.22
C LEU A 297 -1.34 -5.16 19.99
N MET A 298 -0.73 -5.75 21.01
CA MET A 298 -0.12 -7.07 20.90
C MET A 298 -1.18 -8.14 20.55
N GLU A 299 -2.34 -8.12 21.19
CA GLU A 299 -3.44 -9.06 20.91
C GLU A 299 -4.01 -8.87 19.50
N ARG A 300 -4.24 -7.62 19.05
CA ARG A 300 -4.65 -7.34 17.67
C ARG A 300 -3.61 -7.83 16.66
N LEU A 301 -2.33 -7.55 16.89
CA LEU A 301 -1.22 -7.99 16.03
C LEU A 301 -1.19 -9.52 15.87
N LEU A 302 -1.20 -10.26 16.98
CA LEU A 302 -1.22 -11.72 16.96
C LEU A 302 -2.49 -12.28 16.30
N THR A 303 -3.62 -11.58 16.46
CA THR A 303 -4.89 -11.95 15.81
C THR A 303 -4.83 -11.76 14.29
N GLU A 304 -4.24 -10.67 13.78
CA GLU A 304 -4.08 -10.48 12.33
C GLU A 304 -3.08 -11.48 11.73
N VAL A 305 -1.92 -11.70 12.37
CA VAL A 305 -0.94 -12.71 11.94
C VAL A 305 -1.58 -14.11 11.87
N ALA A 306 -2.40 -14.47 12.85
CA ALA A 306 -3.15 -15.73 12.86
C ALA A 306 -4.25 -15.79 11.77
N LYS A 307 -4.99 -14.69 11.51
CA LYS A 307 -5.96 -14.61 10.40
C LYS A 307 -5.29 -14.80 9.04
N TRP A 308 -4.05 -14.32 8.89
CA TRP A 308 -3.24 -14.52 7.68
C TRP A 308 -2.69 -15.95 7.55
N GLY A 309 -2.96 -16.83 8.52
CA GLY A 309 -2.56 -18.24 8.52
C GLY A 309 -1.09 -18.46 8.92
N LEU A 310 -0.44 -17.46 9.52
CA LEU A 310 0.94 -17.57 9.99
C LEU A 310 0.95 -17.94 11.48
N ASN A 311 1.77 -18.92 11.87
CA ASN A 311 1.99 -19.24 13.28
C ASN A 311 3.29 -18.58 13.78
N MET A 312 3.19 -17.77 14.83
CA MET A 312 4.33 -17.10 15.48
C MET A 312 5.39 -18.07 16.03
N ASP A 313 5.07 -19.34 16.26
CA ASP A 313 6.09 -20.36 16.60
C ASP A 313 7.16 -20.55 15.50
N TYR A 314 6.88 -20.12 14.26
CA TYR A 314 7.84 -20.07 13.14
C TYR A 314 8.44 -18.67 12.89
N CYS A 315 8.08 -17.66 13.69
CA CYS A 315 8.71 -16.34 13.64
C CYS A 315 10.14 -16.43 14.22
N ARG A 316 11.15 -15.98 13.48
CA ARG A 316 12.58 -16.10 13.83
C ARG A 316 13.30 -14.77 14.02
N GLY A 317 12.64 -13.66 13.70
CA GLY A 317 13.10 -12.31 14.00
C GLY A 317 11.93 -11.33 14.07
N GLN A 318 12.14 -10.22 14.77
CA GLN A 318 11.23 -9.08 14.79
C GLN A 318 12.03 -7.77 14.71
N ALA A 319 11.56 -6.81 13.93
CA ALA A 319 12.14 -5.47 13.88
C ALA A 319 11.05 -4.42 13.76
N HIS A 320 11.03 -3.48 14.72
CA HIS A 320 9.96 -2.51 14.84
C HIS A 320 10.50 -1.09 14.70
N PHE A 321 10.13 -0.40 13.62
CA PHE A 321 10.35 1.04 13.55
C PHE A 321 9.59 1.73 14.70
N SER A 322 10.25 2.68 15.35
CA SER A 322 9.76 3.34 16.56
C SER A 322 10.21 4.79 16.50
N SER A 323 9.27 5.74 16.43
CA SER A 323 9.60 7.17 16.36
C SER A 323 8.71 8.01 17.28
N GLY A 324 9.19 9.22 17.63
CA GLY A 324 8.40 10.22 18.33
C GLY A 324 7.75 9.72 19.62
N LEU A 325 6.46 10.01 19.79
CA LEU A 325 5.63 9.57 20.92
C LEU A 325 5.27 8.07 20.87
N HIS A 326 5.47 7.41 19.72
CA HIS A 326 5.10 6.00 19.52
C HIS A 326 6.23 5.05 19.95
N SER A 327 7.46 5.56 20.05
CA SER A 327 8.69 4.83 20.39
C SER A 327 8.56 3.93 21.63
N SER A 328 8.08 4.48 22.75
CA SER A 328 7.90 3.74 24.01
C SER A 328 6.91 2.57 23.88
N LYS A 329 5.77 2.80 23.21
CA LYS A 329 4.71 1.80 23.00
C LYS A 329 5.19 0.65 22.11
N MET A 330 5.88 0.98 21.01
CA MET A 330 6.46 -0.02 20.10
C MET A 330 7.56 -0.86 20.76
N LYS A 331 8.43 -0.24 21.57
CA LYS A 331 9.44 -0.95 22.36
C LYS A 331 8.80 -1.92 23.35
N ALA A 332 7.76 -1.51 24.07
CA ALA A 332 7.04 -2.38 24.98
C ALA A 332 6.36 -3.57 24.28
N ILE A 333 5.83 -3.38 23.06
CA ILE A 333 5.31 -4.46 22.22
C ILE A 333 6.44 -5.44 21.83
N ALA A 334 7.60 -4.92 21.39
CA ALA A 334 8.75 -5.75 21.03
C ALA A 334 9.28 -6.59 22.22
N THR A 335 9.32 -6.01 23.42
CA THR A 335 9.65 -6.73 24.66
C THR A 335 8.63 -7.85 24.94
N LYS A 336 7.32 -7.54 24.99
CA LYS A 336 6.27 -8.55 25.22
C LYS A 336 6.27 -9.66 24.17
N LEU A 337 6.54 -9.33 22.90
CA LEU A 337 6.67 -10.33 21.82
C LEU A 337 7.88 -11.23 22.04
N THR A 338 9.02 -10.68 22.46
CA THR A 338 10.24 -11.45 22.78
C THR A 338 10.03 -12.35 24.00
N GLU A 339 9.31 -11.88 25.03
CA GLU A 339 8.94 -12.68 26.22
C GLU A 339 8.02 -13.86 25.85
N LYS A 340 7.05 -13.64 24.95
CA LYS A 340 6.07 -14.65 24.53
C LYS A 340 6.62 -15.63 23.47
N TYR A 341 7.51 -15.16 22.60
CA TYR A 341 8.13 -15.92 21.52
C TYR A 341 9.66 -15.71 21.52
N PRO A 342 10.43 -16.37 22.42
CA PRO A 342 11.88 -16.12 22.57
C PRO A 342 12.75 -16.42 21.33
N THR A 343 12.22 -17.17 20.37
CA THR A 343 12.82 -17.44 19.06
C THR A 343 12.59 -16.32 18.03
N ALA A 344 11.62 -15.43 18.25
CA ALA A 344 11.39 -14.24 17.42
C ALA A 344 12.35 -13.12 17.88
N VAL A 345 13.63 -13.26 17.55
CA VAL A 345 14.71 -12.40 18.05
C VAL A 345 14.49 -10.93 17.63
N HIS A 346 14.47 -10.01 18.60
CA HIS A 346 14.44 -8.57 18.32
C HIS A 346 15.78 -8.09 17.74
N THR A 347 15.75 -7.46 16.56
CA THR A 347 16.93 -6.91 15.86
C THR A 347 16.60 -5.52 15.29
N PRO A 348 17.62 -4.69 14.97
CA PRO A 348 17.40 -3.56 14.07
C PRO A 348 17.04 -4.08 12.67
N SER A 349 16.46 -3.23 11.82
CA SER A 349 16.17 -3.57 10.42
C SER A 349 17.30 -3.12 9.49
N SER A 350 17.61 -3.93 8.48
CA SER A 350 18.47 -3.56 7.34
C SER A 350 17.93 -2.40 6.51
N THR A 351 16.63 -2.09 6.65
CA THR A 351 15.92 -1.08 5.86
C THR A 351 16.00 0.34 6.45
N CYS A 352 16.65 0.51 7.60
CA CYS A 352 16.88 1.80 8.24
C CYS A 352 18.30 1.83 8.82
N ALA A 353 19.08 2.90 8.59
CA ALA A 353 20.41 3.04 9.19
C ALA A 353 20.33 2.99 10.73
N LEU A 354 21.27 2.28 11.37
CA LEU A 354 21.25 2.06 12.82
C LEU A 354 21.21 3.38 13.60
N ASN A 355 22.01 4.37 13.17
CA ASN A 355 22.05 5.70 13.79
C ASN A 355 20.67 6.41 13.73
N VAL A 356 19.93 6.23 12.64
CA VAL A 356 18.58 6.81 12.46
C VAL A 356 17.54 6.03 13.28
N SER A 357 17.69 4.71 13.40
CA SER A 357 16.85 3.87 14.26
C SER A 357 17.03 4.25 15.74
N LEU A 358 18.28 4.37 16.21
CA LEU A 358 18.63 4.81 17.56
C LEU A 358 18.10 6.22 17.86
N ALA A 359 18.31 7.19 16.95
CA ALA A 359 17.84 8.57 17.15
C ALA A 359 16.31 8.67 17.25
N ASN A 360 15.55 7.96 16.39
CA ASN A 360 14.09 7.91 16.47
C ASN A 360 13.60 7.23 17.76
N GLY A 361 14.39 6.32 18.34
CA GLY A 361 14.11 5.69 19.62
C GLY A 361 14.15 6.62 20.83
N VAL A 362 14.88 7.74 20.77
CA VAL A 362 15.05 8.65 21.91
C VAL A 362 13.85 9.58 22.09
N ALA A 363 13.05 9.36 23.14
CA ALA A 363 11.83 10.10 23.44
C ALA A 363 12.07 11.49 24.12
N LEU A 364 13.02 12.29 23.62
CA LEU A 364 13.36 13.62 24.13
C LEU A 364 12.95 14.71 23.12
N THR A 365 12.45 15.86 23.60
CA THR A 365 11.83 16.89 22.73
C THR A 365 12.78 17.42 21.65
N GLY A 366 13.98 17.92 21.99
CA GLY A 366 14.97 18.33 20.99
C GLY A 366 15.31 17.26 19.94
N ILE A 367 15.40 15.99 20.34
CA ILE A 367 15.68 14.87 19.42
C ILE A 367 14.49 14.63 18.48
N GLN A 368 13.27 14.66 19.02
CA GLN A 368 12.04 14.55 18.24
C GLN A 368 11.88 15.73 17.27
N ILE A 369 12.29 16.94 17.65
CA ILE A 369 12.38 18.10 16.76
C ILE A 369 13.33 17.77 15.61
N VAL A 370 14.60 17.42 15.88
CA VAL A 370 15.59 17.07 14.83
C VAL A 370 15.05 16.02 13.86
N MET A 371 14.52 14.90 14.36
CA MET A 371 14.00 13.83 13.49
C MET A 371 12.72 14.24 12.73
N SER A 372 11.90 15.15 13.26
CA SER A 372 10.75 15.71 12.54
C SER A 372 11.17 16.70 11.46
N THR A 373 12.17 17.55 11.73
CA THR A 373 12.73 18.52 10.78
C THR A 373 13.42 17.78 9.63
N PHE A 374 14.13 16.68 9.88
CA PHE A 374 14.67 15.81 8.83
C PHE A 374 13.57 15.29 7.88
N LYS A 375 12.44 14.80 8.41
CA LYS A 375 11.29 14.38 7.57
C LYS A 375 10.68 15.55 6.79
N LYS A 376 10.59 16.75 7.38
CA LYS A 376 10.13 17.97 6.67
C LYS A 376 11.08 18.34 5.53
N ILE A 377 12.39 18.35 5.77
CA ILE A 377 13.43 18.62 4.76
C ILE A 377 13.32 17.63 3.60
N GLU A 378 13.26 16.33 3.88
CA GLU A 378 13.13 15.28 2.85
C GLU A 378 11.87 15.47 1.99
N SER A 379 10.72 15.73 2.64
CA SER A 379 9.46 16.04 1.94
C SER A 379 9.60 17.29 1.06
N PHE A 380 10.04 18.41 1.64
CA PHE A 380 10.11 19.73 1.01
C PHE A 380 10.98 19.72 -0.25
N PHE A 381 12.21 19.19 -0.19
CA PHE A 381 13.07 19.13 -1.37
C PHE A 381 12.60 18.10 -2.41
N SER A 382 11.77 17.11 -2.02
CA SER A 382 11.13 16.19 -2.97
C SER A 382 9.96 16.82 -3.76
N GLU A 383 9.33 17.89 -3.26
CA GLU A 383 8.21 18.57 -3.93
C GLU A 383 8.60 19.17 -5.30
N SER A 384 9.84 19.62 -5.46
CA SER A 384 10.29 20.27 -6.69
C SER A 384 11.81 20.22 -6.89
N PRO A 385 12.30 19.77 -8.08
CA PRO A 385 13.71 19.89 -8.45
C PRO A 385 14.26 21.33 -8.44
N SER A 386 13.38 22.34 -8.44
CA SER A 386 13.79 23.74 -8.27
C SER A 386 14.25 24.06 -6.85
N LEU A 387 13.67 23.43 -5.82
CA LEU A 387 14.08 23.62 -4.43
C LEU A 387 15.44 22.97 -4.18
N GLN A 388 15.64 21.76 -4.72
CA GLN A 388 16.93 21.07 -4.69
C GLN A 388 18.05 21.93 -5.31
N LEU A 389 17.76 22.61 -6.43
CA LEU A 389 18.74 23.50 -7.07
C LEU A 389 19.12 24.70 -6.20
N GLU A 390 18.20 25.28 -5.42
CA GLU A 390 18.56 26.37 -4.51
C GLU A 390 19.42 25.90 -3.33
N LEU A 391 19.17 24.69 -2.81
CA LEU A 391 20.06 24.09 -1.80
C LEU A 391 21.46 23.85 -2.38
N GLU A 392 21.55 23.35 -3.62
CA GLU A 392 22.83 23.20 -4.31
C GLU A 392 23.52 24.54 -4.62
N ASN A 393 22.77 25.63 -4.84
CA ASN A 393 23.30 26.98 -4.98
C ASN A 393 23.86 27.48 -3.64
N ALA A 394 23.09 27.36 -2.55
CA ALA A 394 23.49 27.78 -1.22
C ALA A 394 24.72 27.03 -0.69
N ILE A 395 24.80 25.70 -0.90
CA ILE A 395 26.01 24.91 -0.62
C ILE A 395 27.22 25.45 -1.39
N SER A 396 27.04 25.86 -2.65
CA SER A 396 28.11 26.47 -3.47
C SER A 396 28.55 27.85 -2.99
N ILE A 397 27.68 28.61 -2.32
CA ILE A 397 27.99 29.93 -1.74
C ILE A 397 28.82 29.77 -0.46
N PHE A 398 28.40 28.89 0.45
CA PHE A 398 29.13 28.63 1.70
C PHE A 398 30.49 27.97 1.47
N TYR A 399 30.56 26.96 0.59
CA TYR A 399 31.80 26.22 0.31
C TYR A 399 32.62 26.82 -0.85
N LEU A 400 32.53 28.14 -1.04
CA LEU A 400 33.31 28.86 -2.06
C LEU A 400 34.82 28.69 -1.82
N GLY A 401 35.51 28.07 -2.78
CA GLY A 401 36.93 27.72 -2.68
C GLY A 401 37.22 26.32 -2.12
N ASN A 402 36.20 25.55 -1.75
CA ASN A 402 36.29 24.12 -1.46
C ASN A 402 35.26 23.33 -2.30
N GLU A 403 35.48 23.32 -3.63
CA GLU A 403 34.59 22.67 -4.59
C GLU A 403 34.45 21.16 -4.36
N GLU A 404 35.45 20.49 -3.77
CA GLU A 404 35.40 19.07 -3.44
C GLU A 404 34.32 18.80 -2.37
N LYS A 405 34.41 19.45 -1.19
CA LYS A 405 33.37 19.32 -0.15
C LYS A 405 32.03 19.85 -0.62
N ALA A 406 31.99 20.91 -1.43
CA ALA A 406 30.75 21.43 -2.01
C ALA A 406 30.04 20.36 -2.86
N ASN A 407 30.77 19.63 -3.71
CA ASN A 407 30.19 18.60 -4.56
C ASN A 407 29.77 17.35 -3.77
N ASP A 408 30.57 16.92 -2.78
CA ASP A 408 30.21 15.80 -1.89
C ASP A 408 28.91 16.07 -1.12
N LEU A 409 28.73 17.28 -0.60
CA LEU A 409 27.50 17.68 0.11
C LEU A 409 26.29 17.78 -0.82
N LYS A 410 26.45 18.26 -2.06
CA LYS A 410 25.36 18.26 -3.06
C LYS A 410 24.92 16.84 -3.39
N GLU A 411 25.86 15.92 -3.59
CA GLU A 411 25.53 14.51 -3.87
C GLU A 411 24.91 13.81 -2.65
N ALA A 412 25.34 14.14 -1.42
CA ALA A 412 24.63 13.72 -0.22
C ALA A 412 23.19 14.26 -0.18
N CYS A 413 23.00 15.55 -0.48
CA CYS A 413 21.68 16.19 -0.52
C CYS A 413 20.73 15.55 -1.56
N ARG A 414 21.25 15.00 -2.65
CA ARG A 414 20.47 14.22 -3.65
C ARG A 414 20.14 12.79 -3.21
N THR A 415 20.85 12.23 -2.24
CA THR A 415 20.86 10.77 -1.94
C THR A 415 20.27 10.42 -0.57
N ASN A 416 19.11 11.02 -0.25
CA ASN A 416 18.30 10.81 0.96
C ASN A 416 19.13 10.69 2.27
N TRP A 417 19.94 11.72 2.53
CA TRP A 417 20.95 11.71 3.59
C TRP A 417 20.38 11.65 5.01
N THR A 418 19.14 12.12 5.22
CA THR A 418 18.41 12.03 6.49
C THR A 418 18.27 10.60 7.00
N MET A 419 18.30 9.62 6.09
CA MET A 419 18.19 8.19 6.36
C MET A 419 19.53 7.43 6.36
N ARG A 420 20.67 8.13 6.22
CA ARG A 420 22.02 7.53 6.18
C ARG A 420 22.65 7.38 7.57
N HIS A 421 23.70 6.55 7.67
CA HIS A 421 24.50 6.41 8.88
C HIS A 421 25.26 7.68 9.29
N ASP A 422 25.52 8.59 8.33
CA ASP A 422 26.14 9.90 8.52
C ASP A 422 25.14 11.08 8.48
N ALA A 423 23.85 10.83 8.70
CA ALA A 423 22.82 11.87 8.64
C ALA A 423 23.14 13.08 9.53
N PHE A 424 23.66 12.85 10.74
CA PHE A 424 23.91 13.91 11.71
C PHE A 424 25.21 14.68 11.44
N GLU A 425 26.26 14.02 10.92
CA GLU A 425 27.44 14.74 10.40
C GLU A 425 27.10 15.57 9.16
N VAL A 426 26.32 15.02 8.21
CA VAL A 426 25.90 15.76 7.01
C VAL A 426 25.01 16.95 7.40
N ALA A 427 24.07 16.79 8.34
CA ALA A 427 23.26 17.88 8.84
C ALA A 427 24.08 19.03 9.43
N VAL A 428 25.10 18.74 10.25
CA VAL A 428 26.00 19.78 10.77
C VAL A 428 26.81 20.45 9.65
N ASP A 429 27.25 19.68 8.66
CA ASP A 429 27.96 20.22 7.49
C ASP A 429 27.10 21.07 6.54
N VAL A 430 25.76 20.91 6.54
CA VAL A 430 24.85 21.67 5.65
C VAL A 430 23.94 22.67 6.37
N VAL A 431 23.88 22.73 7.71
CA VAL A 431 22.86 23.54 8.41
C VAL A 431 22.91 25.03 8.04
N GLU A 432 24.09 25.61 7.87
CA GLU A 432 24.25 27.03 7.46
C GLU A 432 23.73 27.29 6.03
N SER A 433 24.08 26.41 5.08
CA SER A 433 23.64 26.52 3.68
C SER A 433 22.18 26.13 3.48
N LEU A 434 21.66 25.23 4.32
CA LEU A 434 20.26 24.88 4.38
C LEU A 434 19.41 26.03 4.94
N LEU A 435 19.86 26.69 6.01
CA LEU A 435 19.17 27.86 6.58
C LEU A 435 19.07 28.99 5.55
N LEU A 436 20.20 29.38 4.94
CA LEU A 436 20.21 30.37 3.84
C LEU A 436 19.27 29.98 2.68
N CYS A 437 19.18 28.69 2.35
CA CYS A 437 18.27 28.21 1.33
C CYS A 437 16.79 28.38 1.73
N VAL A 438 16.40 27.97 2.95
CA VAL A 438 14.99 28.07 3.36
C VAL A 438 14.57 29.50 3.67
N ASP A 439 15.46 30.34 4.19
CA ASP A 439 15.20 31.77 4.40
C ASP A 439 14.95 32.48 3.06
N SER A 440 15.81 32.25 2.06
CA SER A 440 15.64 32.77 0.70
C SER A 440 14.34 32.31 0.03
N VAL A 441 13.95 31.04 0.25
CA VAL A 441 12.68 30.50 -0.27
C VAL A 441 11.46 31.05 0.49
N HIS A 442 11.58 31.29 1.80
CA HIS A 442 10.54 31.94 2.61
C HIS A 442 10.32 33.41 2.20
N ASP A 443 11.38 34.21 2.19
CA ASP A 443 11.34 35.65 1.93
C ASP A 443 10.86 35.95 0.51
N ASN A 444 11.18 35.07 -0.45
CA ASN A 444 10.54 34.99 -1.77
C ASN A 444 10.50 36.34 -2.53
N GLU A 445 11.59 37.13 -2.48
CA GLU A 445 11.64 38.48 -3.08
C GLU A 445 11.26 38.50 -4.58
N ASP A 446 11.63 37.45 -5.31
CA ASP A 446 11.31 37.25 -6.74
C ASP A 446 9.85 36.80 -7.00
N LEU A 447 9.05 36.54 -5.97
CA LEU A 447 7.67 36.00 -6.03
C LEU A 447 7.55 34.71 -6.86
N ARG A 448 8.56 33.85 -6.77
CA ARG A 448 8.71 32.58 -7.50
C ARG A 448 7.95 31.44 -6.85
N TRP A 449 7.88 31.43 -5.52
CA TRP A 449 7.32 30.35 -4.72
C TRP A 449 5.87 30.64 -4.34
N SER A 450 5.08 29.57 -4.13
CA SER A 450 3.70 29.68 -3.66
C SER A 450 3.65 29.80 -2.13
N ASP A 451 2.56 30.36 -1.60
CA ASP A 451 2.33 30.57 -0.17
C ASP A 451 2.51 29.29 0.68
N GLN A 452 2.25 28.10 0.12
CA GLN A 452 2.50 26.83 0.80
C GLN A 452 4.00 26.50 0.88
N VAL A 453 4.77 26.77 -0.18
CA VAL A 453 6.22 26.52 -0.21
C VAL A 453 6.96 27.52 0.68
N THR A 454 6.57 28.80 0.68
CA THR A 454 7.15 29.79 1.60
C THR A 454 6.83 29.47 3.06
N HIS A 455 5.61 28.99 3.35
CA HIS A 455 5.23 28.54 4.69
C HIS A 455 5.98 27.27 5.13
N ASN A 456 6.11 26.27 4.26
CA ASN A 456 6.90 25.06 4.54
C ASN A 456 8.38 25.42 4.81
N ALA A 457 8.93 26.39 4.06
CA ALA A 457 10.29 26.89 4.26
C ALA A 457 10.44 27.60 5.63
N LEU A 458 9.47 28.45 6.01
CA LEU A 458 9.45 29.08 7.34
C LEU A 458 9.42 28.07 8.47
N GLU A 459 8.58 27.02 8.38
CA GLU A 459 8.51 25.98 9.40
C GLU A 459 9.83 25.18 9.55
N ILE A 460 10.67 25.15 8.51
CA ILE A 460 12.01 24.58 8.57
C ILE A 460 12.99 25.60 9.16
N SER A 461 12.97 26.86 8.69
CA SER A 461 13.78 27.96 9.23
C SER A 461 13.62 28.14 10.74
N ASP A 462 12.38 28.27 11.24
CA ASP A 462 12.04 28.40 12.67
C ASP A 462 12.60 27.24 13.51
N ALA A 463 12.74 26.04 12.92
CA ALA A 463 13.28 24.86 13.59
C ALA A 463 14.81 24.82 13.57
N LEU A 464 15.45 25.22 12.46
CA LEU A 464 16.91 25.32 12.35
C LEU A 464 17.47 26.48 13.20
N ALA A 465 16.71 27.57 13.32
CA ALA A 465 17.04 28.77 14.09
C ALA A 465 16.83 28.61 15.63
N ASP A 466 16.49 27.41 16.12
CA ASP A 466 16.34 27.16 17.55
C ASP A 466 17.52 26.40 18.18
N PHE A 467 18.02 26.93 19.30
CA PHE A 467 19.15 26.33 20.01
C PHE A 467 18.85 24.93 20.59
N GLU A 468 17.58 24.57 20.83
CA GLU A 468 17.24 23.19 21.21
C GLU A 468 17.50 22.20 20.06
N PHE A 469 17.25 22.61 18.80
CA PHE A 469 17.62 21.83 17.61
C PHE A 469 19.14 21.75 17.43
N VAL A 470 19.84 22.88 17.50
CA VAL A 470 21.32 22.92 17.30
C VAL A 470 22.03 22.05 18.35
N ALA A 471 21.68 22.19 19.63
CA ALA A 471 22.25 21.36 20.70
C ALA A 471 21.89 19.87 20.52
N ALA A 472 20.64 19.55 20.18
CA ALA A 472 20.21 18.18 19.93
C ALA A 472 20.96 17.55 18.75
N LEU A 473 21.16 18.29 17.66
CA LEU A 473 21.86 17.84 16.47
C LEU A 473 23.34 17.54 16.76
N VAL A 474 24.05 18.44 17.47
CA VAL A 474 25.47 18.23 17.83
C VAL A 474 25.64 17.06 18.81
N VAL A 475 24.74 16.92 19.79
CA VAL A 475 24.74 15.76 20.72
C VAL A 475 24.48 14.45 19.96
N LEU A 476 23.54 14.42 19.00
CA LEU A 476 23.28 13.26 18.14
C LEU A 476 24.50 12.90 17.29
N LYS A 477 25.06 13.88 16.57
CA LYS A 477 26.28 13.75 15.75
C LYS A 477 27.41 13.11 16.56
N ASN A 478 27.75 13.67 17.72
CA ASN A 478 28.87 13.19 18.50
C ASN A 478 28.58 11.83 19.17
N THR A 479 27.36 11.59 19.70
CA THR A 479 26.99 10.29 20.29
C THR A 479 26.93 9.15 19.26
N LEU A 480 26.41 9.41 18.07
CA LEU A 480 26.18 8.38 17.04
C LEU A 480 27.38 8.20 16.10
N SER A 481 28.42 9.04 16.23
CA SER A 481 29.72 8.81 15.59
C SER A 481 30.33 7.46 15.99
N PHE A 482 30.21 7.07 17.27
CA PHE A 482 30.66 5.78 17.81
C PHE A 482 29.95 4.59 17.17
N THR A 483 28.67 4.74 16.80
CA THR A 483 27.87 3.68 16.16
C THR A 483 27.91 3.70 14.64
N ARG A 484 28.38 4.79 13.99
CA ARG A 484 28.36 4.95 12.52
C ARG A 484 29.04 3.80 11.78
N ALA A 485 30.29 3.48 12.13
CA ALA A 485 31.04 2.43 11.44
C ALA A 485 30.47 1.02 11.73
N PHE A 486 30.04 0.79 12.98
CA PHE A 486 29.39 -0.45 13.42
C PHE A 486 28.08 -0.68 12.66
N GLY A 487 27.19 0.32 12.60
CA GLY A 487 25.93 0.27 11.85
C GLY A 487 26.12 0.05 10.35
N LYS A 488 27.09 0.76 9.74
CA LYS A 488 27.43 0.56 8.33
C LYS A 488 27.88 -0.87 8.04
N ASN A 489 28.67 -1.47 8.92
CA ASN A 489 29.16 -2.84 8.77
C ASN A 489 28.05 -3.89 8.95
N LEU A 490 27.04 -3.62 9.80
CA LEU A 490 25.85 -4.48 9.94
C LEU A 490 24.96 -4.53 8.69
N GLN A 491 24.99 -3.49 7.86
CA GLN A 491 24.35 -3.47 6.54
C GLN A 491 25.32 -3.85 5.40
N GLY A 492 26.54 -4.29 5.73
CA GLY A 492 27.54 -4.75 4.78
C GLY A 492 27.41 -6.24 4.41
N PRO A 493 28.36 -6.76 3.62
CA PRO A 493 28.51 -8.20 3.38
C PRO A 493 28.62 -8.99 4.68
N THR A 494 28.23 -10.27 4.68
CA THR A 494 28.07 -11.10 5.90
C THR A 494 29.33 -11.19 6.79
N ILE A 495 30.52 -11.06 6.20
CA ILE A 495 31.80 -10.91 6.92
C ILE A 495 31.82 -9.68 7.85
N ASP A 496 31.35 -8.53 7.39
CA ASP A 496 31.38 -7.26 8.12
C ASP A 496 30.34 -7.26 9.24
N VAL A 497 29.17 -7.88 9.01
CA VAL A 497 28.14 -8.12 10.03
C VAL A 497 28.68 -8.98 11.18
N TYR A 498 29.40 -10.06 10.86
CA TYR A 498 30.01 -10.94 11.87
C TYR A 498 31.08 -10.21 12.71
N PHE A 499 31.94 -9.41 12.07
CA PHE A 499 32.96 -8.65 12.80
C PHE A 499 32.36 -7.46 13.57
N ALA A 500 31.27 -6.84 13.09
CA ALA A 500 30.52 -5.83 13.83
C ALA A 500 29.90 -6.43 15.11
N ALA A 501 29.18 -7.55 15.00
CA ALA A 501 28.65 -8.28 16.16
C ALA A 501 29.75 -8.64 17.19
N SER A 502 30.97 -8.91 16.70
CA SER A 502 32.14 -9.19 17.53
C SER A 502 32.78 -7.94 18.15
N SER A 503 32.54 -6.74 17.62
CA SER A 503 33.11 -5.47 18.11
C SER A 503 32.15 -4.62 18.95
N LEU A 504 30.88 -5.02 19.06
CA LEU A 504 29.86 -4.34 19.90
C LEU A 504 30.35 -4.04 21.31
N THR A 505 31.12 -4.93 21.94
CA THR A 505 31.66 -4.72 23.30
C THR A 505 32.59 -3.52 23.38
N ALA A 506 33.33 -3.21 22.31
CA ALA A 506 34.16 -2.00 22.23
C ALA A 506 33.30 -0.74 22.02
N VAL A 507 32.26 -0.81 21.17
CA VAL A 507 31.31 0.31 20.96
C VAL A 507 30.59 0.66 22.25
N LEU A 508 30.08 -0.36 22.97
CA LEU A 508 29.48 -0.18 24.29
C LEU A 508 30.48 0.34 25.31
N HIS A 509 31.74 -0.13 25.30
CA HIS A 509 32.75 0.38 26.22
C HIS A 509 33.02 1.88 26.02
N SER A 510 33.22 2.33 24.78
CA SER A 510 33.44 3.75 24.48
C SER A 510 32.23 4.63 24.80
N LEU A 511 31.00 4.15 24.60
CA LEU A 511 29.80 4.89 25.00
C LEU A 511 29.64 4.98 26.52
N ASN A 512 30.00 3.92 27.27
CA ASN A 512 30.03 3.99 28.74
C ASN A 512 31.17 4.89 29.24
N GLU A 513 32.34 4.90 28.59
CA GLU A 513 33.43 5.85 28.90
C GLU A 513 32.97 7.32 28.73
N VAL A 514 32.18 7.61 27.69
CA VAL A 514 31.53 8.92 27.50
C VAL A 514 30.55 9.24 28.63
N LEU A 515 29.77 8.25 29.10
CA LEU A 515 28.81 8.45 30.19
C LEU A 515 29.47 8.60 31.57
N ASP A 516 30.55 7.87 31.84
CA ASP A 516 31.34 7.95 33.07
C ASP A 516 32.11 9.28 33.17
N ASN A 517 32.52 9.86 32.04
CA ASN A 517 33.26 11.12 31.95
C ASN A 517 32.42 12.26 31.35
N ILE A 518 31.08 12.20 31.50
CA ILE A 518 30.12 13.00 30.74
C ILE A 518 30.29 14.52 30.88
N GLU A 519 30.91 14.99 31.97
CA GLU A 519 31.18 16.42 32.17
C GLU A 519 32.18 16.95 31.13
N VAL A 520 33.27 16.21 30.88
CA VAL A 520 34.32 16.58 29.92
C VAL A 520 33.83 16.45 28.48
N TYR A 521 33.08 15.39 28.17
CA TYR A 521 32.50 15.23 26.83
C TYR A 521 31.42 16.29 26.56
N HIS A 522 30.60 16.63 27.56
CA HIS A 522 29.59 17.68 27.40
C HIS A 522 30.22 19.07 27.20
N GLU A 523 31.29 19.43 27.91
CA GLU A 523 32.00 20.72 27.75
C GLU A 523 32.34 20.96 26.26
N PHE A 524 33.00 20.00 25.61
CA PHE A 524 33.36 20.11 24.18
C PHE A 524 32.15 20.07 23.24
N TRP A 525 31.13 19.24 23.50
CA TRP A 525 29.94 19.16 22.63
C TRP A 525 29.06 20.39 22.76
N PHE A 526 29.03 21.02 23.93
CA PHE A 526 28.34 22.27 24.18
C PHE A 526 29.09 23.45 23.57
N GLU A 527 30.43 23.50 23.68
CA GLU A 527 31.26 24.47 22.95
C GLU A 527 31.05 24.36 21.43
N GLU A 528 30.99 23.15 20.87
CA GLU A 528 30.67 22.94 19.45
C GLU A 528 29.27 23.50 19.10
N ALA A 529 28.24 23.20 19.90
CA ALA A 529 26.89 23.69 19.68
C ALA A 529 26.77 25.23 19.82
N VAL A 530 27.52 25.84 20.75
CA VAL A 530 27.59 27.30 20.92
C VAL A 530 28.29 27.97 19.75
N ASN A 531 29.39 27.40 19.25
CA ASN A 531 30.09 27.94 18.07
C ASN A 531 29.23 27.84 16.80
N LEU A 532 28.54 26.70 16.60
CA LEU A 532 27.62 26.52 15.48
C LEU A 532 26.42 27.49 15.57
N ALA A 533 25.84 27.66 16.76
CA ALA A 533 24.80 28.64 16.99
C ALA A 533 25.27 30.08 16.73
N ALA A 534 26.52 30.42 17.10
CA ALA A 534 27.09 31.73 16.85
C ALA A 534 27.31 32.01 15.35
N ALA A 535 27.67 30.99 14.55
CA ALA A 535 27.75 31.12 13.09
C ALA A 535 26.37 31.35 12.43
N LEU A 536 25.32 30.77 13.02
CA LEU A 536 23.91 30.92 12.62
C LEU A 536 23.21 32.16 13.24
N GLU A 537 23.94 33.02 13.98
CA GLU A 537 23.41 34.13 14.79
C GLU A 537 22.33 33.75 15.85
N ILE A 538 22.24 32.47 16.21
CA ILE A 538 21.24 31.91 17.15
C ILE A 538 21.62 32.20 18.61
N PRO A 539 20.74 32.79 19.43
CA PRO A 539 21.01 33.02 20.85
C PRO A 539 20.92 31.73 21.68
N VAL A 540 22.01 31.41 22.39
CA VAL A 540 22.09 30.33 23.39
C VAL A 540 21.05 30.54 24.49
N LYS A 541 20.13 29.59 24.66
CA LYS A 541 18.96 29.73 25.55
C LYS A 541 18.45 28.38 26.08
N VAL A 542 17.90 28.36 27.29
CA VAL A 542 17.15 27.20 27.81
C VAL A 542 15.76 27.16 27.15
N PRO A 543 15.24 25.99 26.75
CA PRO A 543 13.92 25.84 26.15
C PRO A 543 12.77 26.47 26.94
N ARG A 544 11.97 27.29 26.24
CA ARG A 544 10.82 28.04 26.83
C ARG A 544 9.82 27.11 27.51
N LEU A 545 9.61 25.90 26.99
CA LEU A 545 8.70 24.91 27.56
C LEU A 545 9.17 24.35 28.91
N TYR A 546 10.48 24.18 29.09
CA TYR A 546 11.05 23.74 30.36
C TYR A 546 10.88 24.80 31.44
N LEU A 547 11.28 26.04 31.16
CA LEU A 547 11.13 27.17 32.08
C LEU A 547 9.66 27.37 32.51
N ARG A 548 8.70 27.20 31.59
CA ARG A 548 7.26 27.29 31.86
C ARG A 548 6.72 26.13 32.72
N LYS A 549 7.31 24.94 32.63
CA LYS A 549 6.97 23.76 33.46
C LYS A 549 7.59 23.86 34.85
N TYR A 550 8.89 24.13 34.94
CA TYR A 550 9.67 24.10 36.17
C TYR A 550 9.37 25.30 37.09
N ARG A 551 9.13 26.50 36.51
CA ARG A 551 8.90 27.76 37.23
C ARG A 551 9.97 28.00 38.32
N PRO A 552 11.24 28.23 37.95
CA PRO A 552 12.31 28.49 38.91
C PRO A 552 11.95 29.63 39.86
N GLU A 553 12.49 29.59 41.08
CA GLU A 553 12.28 30.62 42.09
C GLU A 553 12.80 31.98 41.61
N ALA A 554 12.23 33.07 42.14
CA ALA A 554 12.49 34.42 41.67
C ALA A 554 13.94 34.86 41.96
N GLY A 555 14.82 34.65 40.98
CA GLY A 555 16.26 34.93 41.04
C GLY A 555 17.16 33.74 40.69
N THR A 556 16.61 32.54 40.46
CA THR A 556 17.39 31.37 40.04
C THR A 556 17.57 31.34 38.52
N GLU A 557 18.76 31.70 38.04
CA GLU A 557 19.12 31.61 36.63
C GLU A 557 19.71 30.22 36.29
N ILE A 558 18.99 29.47 35.44
CA ILE A 558 19.39 28.12 35.02
C ILE A 558 20.40 28.26 33.87
N GLN A 559 21.64 27.83 34.11
CA GLN A 559 22.70 27.88 33.11
C GLN A 559 22.40 26.90 31.96
N PRO A 560 22.44 27.34 30.67
CA PRO A 560 22.10 26.48 29.54
C PRO A 560 22.92 25.19 29.47
N GLU A 561 24.23 25.27 29.75
CA GLU A 561 25.14 24.12 29.78
C GLU A 561 24.64 23.02 30.75
N SER A 562 24.42 23.32 32.04
CA SER A 562 23.94 22.32 33.01
C SER A 562 22.60 21.70 32.57
N TYR A 563 21.70 22.51 32.01
CA TYR A 563 20.43 22.02 31.45
C TYR A 563 20.67 21.02 30.31
N PHE A 564 21.50 21.36 29.32
CA PHE A 564 21.77 20.47 28.18
C PHE A 564 22.66 19.28 28.55
N LYS A 565 23.46 19.34 29.62
CA LYS A 565 24.15 18.17 30.20
C LYS A 565 23.12 17.17 30.75
N GLU A 566 22.25 17.64 31.63
CA GLU A 566 21.34 16.80 32.42
C GLU A 566 20.11 16.32 31.65
N HIS A 567 19.55 17.14 30.74
CA HIS A 567 18.25 16.89 30.11
C HIS A 567 18.34 16.52 28.62
N LEU A 568 19.54 16.57 28.04
CA LEU A 568 19.80 16.15 26.65
C LEU A 568 20.98 15.17 26.59
N THR A 569 22.19 15.59 26.97
CA THR A 569 23.42 14.86 26.66
C THR A 569 23.53 13.51 27.38
N ALA A 570 23.46 13.51 28.73
CA ALA A 570 23.51 12.26 29.49
C ALA A 570 22.31 11.33 29.18
N PRO A 571 21.06 11.83 29.05
CA PRO A 571 19.93 11.02 28.59
C PRO A 571 20.09 10.39 27.20
N VAL A 572 20.62 11.11 26.20
CA VAL A 572 20.85 10.57 24.84
C VAL A 572 21.88 9.44 24.88
N VAL A 573 23.04 9.66 25.50
CA VAL A 573 24.10 8.63 25.60
C VAL A 573 23.58 7.39 26.34
N SER A 574 22.89 7.58 27.47
CA SER A 574 22.31 6.47 28.24
C SER A 574 21.24 5.68 27.45
N GLN A 575 20.35 6.38 26.72
CA GLN A 575 19.31 5.73 25.92
C GLN A 575 19.87 4.99 24.69
N VAL A 576 20.93 5.52 24.06
CA VAL A 576 21.66 4.82 22.97
C VAL A 576 22.35 3.56 23.49
N ILE A 577 23.03 3.62 24.65
CA ILE A 577 23.62 2.43 25.29
C ILE A 577 22.53 1.39 25.56
N LYS A 578 21.38 1.80 26.11
CA LYS A 578 20.27 0.89 26.37
C LYS A 578 19.78 0.23 25.09
N GLU A 579 19.51 0.99 24.04
CA GLU A 579 18.99 0.44 22.78
C GLU A 579 19.97 -0.51 22.09
N LEU A 580 21.28 -0.26 22.18
CA LEU A 580 22.27 -1.24 21.70
C LEU A 580 22.21 -2.56 22.48
N ASN A 581 21.94 -2.55 23.78
CA ASN A 581 21.74 -3.78 24.54
C ASN A 581 20.39 -4.46 24.21
N ASP A 582 19.31 -3.69 24.06
CA ASP A 582 17.96 -4.18 23.69
C ASP A 582 17.93 -4.76 22.25
N PHE A 583 18.73 -4.20 21.33
CA PHE A 583 18.87 -4.67 19.95
C PHE A 583 19.86 -5.82 19.78
N PHE A 584 20.91 -5.90 20.60
CA PHE A 584 21.96 -6.94 20.50
C PHE A 584 21.99 -7.83 21.75
N SER A 585 20.81 -8.33 22.10
CA SER A 585 20.62 -9.39 23.11
C SER A 585 21.51 -10.61 22.86
N GLU A 586 21.74 -11.43 23.89
CA GLU A 586 22.58 -12.63 23.75
C GLU A 586 22.04 -13.60 22.68
N ASN A 587 20.72 -13.73 22.55
CA ASN A 587 20.08 -14.54 21.50
C ASN A 587 20.42 -14.01 20.10
N HIS A 588 20.43 -12.69 19.91
CA HIS A 588 20.81 -12.07 18.63
C HIS A 588 22.31 -12.24 18.33
N LEU A 589 23.18 -12.00 19.31
CA LEU A 589 24.62 -12.22 19.14
C LEU A 589 24.95 -13.70 18.88
N ASN A 590 24.26 -14.63 19.53
CA ASN A 590 24.37 -16.07 19.27
C ASN A 590 23.89 -16.42 17.85
N ALA A 591 22.81 -15.80 17.35
CA ALA A 591 22.39 -15.96 15.96
C ALA A 591 23.46 -15.44 14.97
N LEU A 592 24.01 -14.25 15.20
CA LEU A 592 25.05 -13.67 14.33
C LEU A 592 26.39 -14.44 14.38
N ARG A 593 26.70 -15.18 15.47
CA ARG A 593 27.85 -16.11 15.51
C ARG A 593 27.75 -17.23 14.47
N TYR A 594 26.55 -17.66 14.09
CA TYR A 594 26.34 -18.65 13.02
C TYR A 594 26.55 -18.10 11.60
N LEU A 595 26.81 -16.80 11.41
CA LEU A 595 27.29 -16.27 10.12
C LEU A 595 28.65 -16.89 9.72
N THR A 596 29.37 -17.50 10.66
CA THR A 596 30.54 -18.36 10.39
C THR A 596 30.22 -19.61 9.55
N LEU A 597 28.95 -19.93 9.27
CA LEU A 597 28.58 -20.95 8.29
C LEU A 597 28.86 -20.51 6.84
N VAL A 598 28.97 -19.21 6.57
CA VAL A 598 29.28 -18.65 5.25
C VAL A 598 30.78 -18.86 4.93
N PRO A 599 31.14 -19.45 3.77
CA PRO A 599 32.51 -19.84 3.46
C PRO A 599 33.57 -18.73 3.53
N ALA A 600 33.27 -17.50 3.09
CA ALA A 600 34.23 -16.39 3.20
C ALA A 600 34.58 -16.07 4.65
N VAL A 601 33.60 -16.14 5.57
CA VAL A 601 33.80 -15.92 7.01
C VAL A 601 34.69 -17.02 7.59
N MET A 602 34.44 -18.29 7.23
CA MET A 602 35.33 -19.40 7.60
C MET A 602 36.78 -19.20 7.12
N GLY A 603 36.96 -18.73 5.89
CA GLY A 603 38.27 -18.49 5.29
C GLY A 603 39.09 -17.46 6.05
N GLN A 604 38.47 -16.34 6.44
CA GLN A 604 39.09 -15.27 7.23
C GLN A 604 39.46 -15.74 8.64
N LEU A 605 38.59 -16.55 9.26
CA LEU A 605 38.82 -17.20 10.55
C LEU A 605 39.74 -18.45 10.43
N LYS A 606 40.34 -18.67 9.24
CA LYS A 606 41.30 -19.74 8.94
C LYS A 606 40.78 -21.16 9.24
N PHE A 607 39.45 -21.33 9.24
CA PHE A 607 38.73 -22.53 9.65
C PHE A 607 38.97 -22.96 11.12
N ASN A 608 39.46 -22.06 11.97
CA ASN A 608 39.79 -22.31 13.38
C ASN A 608 38.62 -21.95 14.33
N MET A 609 37.43 -22.51 14.06
CA MET A 609 36.26 -22.31 14.92
C MET A 609 36.27 -23.27 16.11
N SER A 610 35.94 -22.77 17.31
CA SER A 610 35.50 -23.60 18.43
C SER A 610 34.22 -24.37 18.08
N GLU A 611 33.94 -25.46 18.79
CA GLU A 611 32.73 -26.28 18.58
C GLU A 611 31.59 -25.88 19.54
N GLU A 612 31.84 -24.90 20.42
CA GLU A 612 30.89 -24.33 21.37
C GLU A 612 30.05 -23.22 20.72
N ASN A 613 28.81 -23.54 20.35
CA ASN A 613 27.73 -22.58 20.08
C ASN A 613 26.40 -23.23 20.48
N ASN A 614 25.50 -22.47 21.13
CA ASN A 614 24.28 -23.01 21.76
C ASN A 614 23.20 -23.39 20.72
N VAL A 615 23.34 -24.58 20.13
CA VAL A 615 22.38 -25.18 19.17
C VAL A 615 20.95 -25.26 19.72
N GLU A 616 20.81 -25.32 21.05
CA GLU A 616 19.57 -25.56 21.78
C GLU A 616 18.42 -24.61 21.38
N MET A 617 18.69 -23.33 21.13
CA MET A 617 17.67 -22.34 20.76
C MET A 617 17.00 -22.62 19.41
N TYR A 618 17.76 -23.18 18.45
CA TYR A 618 17.27 -23.50 17.10
C TYR A 618 17.09 -25.02 16.89
N ARG A 619 17.23 -25.84 17.95
CA ARG A 619 17.23 -27.31 17.87
C ARG A 619 16.00 -27.89 17.15
N ASN A 620 14.85 -27.23 17.29
CA ASN A 620 13.57 -27.64 16.71
C ASN A 620 13.42 -27.28 15.21
N ASP A 621 14.29 -26.42 14.67
CA ASP A 621 14.28 -26.01 13.26
C ASP A 621 15.16 -26.91 12.38
N LEU A 622 15.84 -27.90 12.97
CA LEU A 622 16.84 -28.74 12.32
C LEU A 622 16.28 -30.11 11.93
N PRO A 623 16.45 -30.57 10.67
CA PRO A 623 16.03 -31.90 10.25
C PRO A 623 16.59 -33.05 11.08
N ASN A 624 17.81 -32.91 11.63
CA ASN A 624 18.39 -33.82 12.61
C ASN A 624 19.48 -33.10 13.43
N ALA A 625 19.07 -32.47 14.54
CA ALA A 625 19.98 -31.72 15.41
C ALA A 625 21.15 -32.54 15.97
N ASP A 626 20.98 -33.85 16.19
CA ASP A 626 22.02 -34.70 16.79
C ASP A 626 23.15 -35.04 15.81
N THR A 627 22.92 -34.93 14.49
CA THR A 627 23.98 -35.08 13.47
C THR A 627 24.71 -33.77 13.15
N LEU A 628 24.21 -32.62 13.61
CA LEU A 628 24.77 -31.30 13.30
C LEU A 628 26.29 -31.19 13.57
N PRO A 629 26.87 -31.65 14.70
CA PRO A 629 28.31 -31.47 14.94
C PRO A 629 29.19 -32.16 13.89
N ALA A 630 28.81 -33.37 13.47
CA ALA A 630 29.50 -34.09 12.40
C ALA A 630 29.29 -33.41 11.03
N GLU A 631 28.08 -32.90 10.77
CA GLU A 631 27.77 -32.17 9.54
C GLU A 631 28.55 -30.85 9.42
N LEU A 632 28.66 -30.09 10.51
CA LEU A 632 29.47 -28.88 10.60
C LEU A 632 30.96 -29.15 10.39
N HIS A 633 31.46 -30.28 10.92
CA HIS A 633 32.83 -30.74 10.65
C HIS A 633 33.03 -31.01 9.16
N CYS A 634 32.13 -31.79 8.53
CA CYS A 634 32.21 -32.09 7.10
C CYS A 634 32.06 -30.84 6.21
N TRP A 635 31.18 -29.90 6.56
CA TRP A 635 31.01 -28.62 5.87
C TRP A 635 32.31 -27.80 5.91
N ARG A 636 32.92 -27.67 7.10
CA ARG A 636 34.20 -26.98 7.31
C ARG A 636 35.33 -27.63 6.50
N VAL A 637 35.39 -28.96 6.45
CA VAL A 637 36.40 -29.72 5.68
C VAL A 637 36.21 -29.52 4.17
N ASN A 638 34.97 -29.55 3.66
CA ASN A 638 34.67 -29.29 2.24
C ASN A 638 35.21 -27.92 1.78
N TRP A 639 35.07 -26.87 2.60
CA TRP A 639 35.58 -25.54 2.25
C TRP A 639 37.09 -25.37 2.48
N LYS A 640 37.65 -25.97 3.54
CA LYS A 640 39.08 -25.90 3.86
C LYS A 640 40.00 -26.48 2.76
N HIS A 641 39.49 -27.40 1.94
CA HIS A 641 40.24 -28.03 0.84
C HIS A 641 39.89 -27.49 -0.57
N ARG A 642 38.92 -26.58 -0.70
CA ARG A 642 38.71 -25.81 -1.93
C ARG A 642 39.83 -24.76 -2.03
N GLY A 643 40.57 -24.79 -3.12
CA GLY A 643 41.81 -24.02 -3.30
C GLY A 643 41.59 -22.53 -3.63
N LYS A 644 42.15 -22.05 -4.75
CA LYS A 644 41.97 -20.66 -5.22
C LYS A 644 40.58 -20.42 -5.85
N VAL A 645 39.51 -20.84 -5.17
CA VAL A 645 38.13 -20.59 -5.58
C VAL A 645 37.62 -19.38 -4.80
N THR A 646 36.88 -18.48 -5.46
CA THR A 646 36.14 -17.41 -4.80
C THR A 646 35.11 -18.01 -3.85
N LEU A 647 35.27 -17.74 -2.56
CA LEU A 647 34.37 -18.24 -1.52
C LEU A 647 33.09 -17.40 -1.50
N PRO A 648 31.88 -18.02 -1.43
CA PRO A 648 30.64 -17.29 -1.17
C PRO A 648 30.77 -16.36 0.03
N SER A 649 30.41 -15.10 -0.20
CA SER A 649 30.58 -13.96 0.69
C SER A 649 29.34 -13.63 1.51
N THR A 650 28.15 -14.07 1.04
CA THR A 650 26.87 -13.85 1.71
C THR A 650 26.10 -15.13 2.06
N VAL A 651 25.03 -14.97 2.83
CA VAL A 651 24.10 -16.08 3.15
C VAL A 651 23.35 -16.52 1.90
N HIS A 652 22.87 -15.58 1.06
CA HIS A 652 22.19 -15.93 -0.19
C HIS A 652 23.12 -16.66 -1.17
N GLU A 653 24.33 -16.16 -1.42
CA GLU A 653 25.30 -16.86 -2.29
C GLU A 653 25.60 -18.29 -1.80
N THR A 654 25.61 -18.50 -0.48
CA THR A 654 25.80 -19.84 0.12
C THR A 654 24.56 -20.74 -0.06
N LEU A 655 23.35 -20.17 0.01
CA LEU A 655 22.07 -20.86 -0.19
C LEU A 655 21.78 -21.23 -1.66
N GLN A 656 22.40 -20.56 -2.63
CA GLN A 656 22.28 -20.86 -4.07
C GLN A 656 23.16 -22.03 -4.54
N LEU A 657 24.07 -22.52 -3.69
CA LEU A 657 24.94 -23.64 -4.05
C LEU A 657 24.17 -24.95 -4.25
N ALA A 658 24.65 -25.78 -5.18
CA ALA A 658 24.13 -27.15 -5.32
C ALA A 658 24.51 -28.00 -4.09
N GLU A 659 25.71 -27.79 -3.53
CA GLU A 659 26.30 -28.68 -2.53
C GLU A 659 25.72 -28.49 -1.13
N VAL A 660 25.14 -27.33 -0.78
CA VAL A 660 24.52 -27.12 0.55
C VAL A 660 23.35 -28.07 0.79
N LYS A 661 22.74 -28.62 -0.28
CA LYS A 661 21.69 -29.63 -0.22
C LYS A 661 22.16 -30.99 0.32
N PHE A 662 23.47 -31.23 0.41
CA PHE A 662 24.05 -32.39 1.09
C PHE A 662 24.29 -32.16 2.60
N PHE A 663 24.06 -30.94 3.10
CA PHE A 663 24.23 -30.53 4.48
C PHE A 663 22.87 -29.97 4.98
N PRO A 664 21.90 -30.86 5.29
CA PRO A 664 20.51 -30.46 5.52
C PRO A 664 20.30 -29.60 6.78
N ASN A 665 21.11 -29.77 7.82
CA ASN A 665 21.04 -28.93 9.02
C ASN A 665 21.73 -27.57 8.79
N VAL A 666 22.83 -27.52 8.02
CA VAL A 666 23.45 -26.26 7.59
C VAL A 666 22.52 -25.46 6.69
N LEU A 667 21.83 -26.13 5.75
CA LEU A 667 20.80 -25.52 4.91
C LEU A 667 19.64 -24.96 5.76
N ALA A 668 19.14 -25.72 6.73
CA ALA A 668 18.09 -25.25 7.63
C ALA A 668 18.54 -24.01 8.45
N PHE A 669 19.75 -24.04 9.02
CA PHE A 669 20.33 -22.90 9.73
C PHE A 669 20.46 -21.66 8.84
N LEU A 670 21.05 -21.78 7.65
CA LEU A 670 21.23 -20.64 6.75
C LEU A 670 19.88 -20.02 6.34
N ARG A 671 18.84 -20.84 6.17
CA ARG A 671 17.47 -20.38 5.92
C ARG A 671 16.91 -19.59 7.11
N VAL A 672 17.00 -20.12 8.33
CA VAL A 672 16.56 -19.42 9.56
C VAL A 672 17.31 -18.10 9.74
N LEU A 673 18.63 -18.10 9.56
CA LEU A 673 19.49 -16.92 9.72
C LEU A 673 19.18 -15.83 8.70
N SER A 674 18.94 -16.18 7.42
CA SER A 674 18.63 -15.19 6.38
C SER A 674 17.36 -14.37 6.66
N ASN A 675 16.42 -14.91 7.44
CA ASN A 675 15.20 -14.19 7.79
C ASN A 675 15.42 -13.07 8.83
N LEU A 676 16.56 -13.02 9.53
CA LEU A 676 16.84 -12.00 10.55
C LEU A 676 16.81 -10.59 9.92
N PRO A 677 15.96 -9.65 10.41
CA PRO A 677 15.78 -8.36 9.76
C PRO A 677 17.05 -7.50 9.65
N VAL A 678 18.07 -7.73 10.48
CA VAL A 678 19.35 -7.00 10.45
C VAL A 678 20.17 -7.23 9.18
N LEU A 679 20.05 -8.41 8.54
CA LEU A 679 20.86 -8.76 7.36
C LEU A 679 20.37 -8.00 6.12
N GLY A 680 21.23 -7.71 5.15
CA GLY A 680 20.82 -7.03 3.91
C GLY A 680 19.74 -7.79 3.11
N LEU A 681 18.88 -7.04 2.41
CA LEU A 681 18.10 -7.59 1.29
C LEU A 681 18.99 -7.52 0.05
N GLU A 682 19.47 -8.68 -0.41
CA GLU A 682 20.52 -8.77 -1.46
C GLU A 682 19.99 -8.58 -2.90
N ASP A 683 18.67 -8.63 -3.10
CA ASP A 683 18.00 -8.57 -4.41
C ASP A 683 17.11 -7.32 -4.54
N VAL A 684 17.06 -6.75 -5.74
CA VAL A 684 16.18 -5.64 -6.13
C VAL A 684 14.71 -6.04 -5.97
N GLU A 685 14.36 -7.30 -6.23
CA GLU A 685 12.99 -7.80 -6.02
C GLU A 685 12.64 -7.91 -4.52
N GLY A 686 13.62 -8.19 -3.66
CA GLY A 686 13.40 -8.46 -2.23
C GLY A 686 12.86 -7.27 -1.43
N ASP A 687 13.26 -6.04 -1.81
CA ASP A 687 12.82 -4.76 -1.22
C ASP A 687 11.73 -4.05 -2.06
N ALA A 688 11.30 -4.66 -3.17
CA ALA A 688 10.40 -3.99 -4.11
C ALA A 688 9.02 -3.67 -3.51
N SER A 689 8.57 -4.41 -2.49
CA SER A 689 7.31 -4.13 -1.78
C SER A 689 7.38 -2.83 -0.96
N ARG A 690 8.45 -2.67 -0.18
CA ARG A 690 8.72 -1.48 0.64
C ARG A 690 8.90 -0.23 -0.20
N LYS A 691 9.63 -0.30 -1.32
CA LYS A 691 9.74 0.79 -2.29
C LYS A 691 8.37 1.23 -2.85
N ARG A 692 7.47 0.28 -3.16
CA ARG A 692 6.09 0.58 -3.62
C ARG A 692 5.23 1.20 -2.50
N PHE A 693 5.40 0.76 -1.25
CA PHE A 693 4.75 1.36 -0.08
C PHE A 693 5.19 2.82 0.15
N GLN A 694 6.50 3.10 0.12
CA GLN A 694 7.04 4.47 0.23
C GLN A 694 6.52 5.38 -0.89
N MET A 695 6.57 4.89 -2.13
CA MET A 695 6.01 5.58 -3.31
C MET A 695 4.50 5.87 -3.15
N TYR A 696 3.74 4.95 -2.55
CA TYR A 696 2.32 5.16 -2.25
C TYR A 696 2.11 6.31 -1.25
N LEU A 697 2.87 6.35 -0.15
CA LEU A 697 2.75 7.40 0.86
C LEU A 697 3.09 8.79 0.30
N GLN A 698 4.17 8.88 -0.49
CA GLN A 698 4.64 10.11 -1.12
C GLN A 698 3.63 10.66 -2.14
N ASN A 699 3.01 9.81 -2.96
CA ASN A 699 2.06 10.22 -3.99
C ASN A 699 0.60 10.30 -3.50
N THR A 700 0.30 9.87 -2.27
CA THR A 700 -1.08 9.86 -1.73
C THR A 700 -1.17 10.70 -0.46
N PRO A 701 -1.75 11.92 -0.52
CA PRO A 701 -2.02 12.73 0.67
C PRO A 701 -2.87 11.99 1.69
N ASP A 702 -2.61 12.22 2.98
CA ASP A 702 -3.19 11.52 4.14
C ASP A 702 -4.73 11.42 4.08
N LYS A 703 -5.38 12.55 3.75
CA LYS A 703 -6.84 12.68 3.50
C LYS A 703 -7.40 11.79 2.37
N HIS A 704 -6.55 11.30 1.48
CA HIS A 704 -6.90 10.42 0.35
C HIS A 704 -6.42 8.97 0.56
N ARG A 705 -5.62 8.68 1.59
CA ARG A 705 -5.12 7.31 1.85
C ARG A 705 -6.24 6.37 2.26
N SER A 706 -6.18 5.14 1.74
CA SER A 706 -7.18 4.10 1.96
C SER A 706 -6.50 2.73 2.02
N LYS A 707 -6.77 1.97 3.09
CA LYS A 707 -6.13 0.67 3.40
C LYS A 707 -6.18 -0.29 2.20
N SER A 708 -7.36 -0.43 1.57
CA SER A 708 -7.60 -1.33 0.45
C SER A 708 -6.96 -0.87 -0.88
N LEU A 709 -6.96 0.44 -1.17
CA LEU A 709 -6.33 0.98 -2.38
C LEU A 709 -4.80 0.91 -2.27
N ALA A 710 -4.26 1.22 -1.09
CA ALA A 710 -2.84 1.04 -0.78
C ALA A 710 -2.41 -0.41 -1.03
N PHE A 711 -3.11 -1.40 -0.45
CA PHE A 711 -2.76 -2.80 -0.59
C PHE A 711 -2.78 -3.27 -2.06
N LEU A 712 -3.80 -2.91 -2.84
CA LEU A 712 -3.89 -3.29 -4.26
C LEU A 712 -2.93 -2.50 -5.19
N ASN A 713 -2.54 -1.28 -4.82
CA ASN A 713 -1.53 -0.50 -5.55
C ASN A 713 -0.11 -1.04 -5.25
N ILE A 714 0.20 -1.34 -4.00
CA ILE A 714 1.48 -1.95 -3.60
C ILE A 714 1.61 -3.34 -4.23
N HIS A 715 0.52 -4.08 -4.39
CA HIS A 715 0.52 -5.40 -5.05
C HIS A 715 0.02 -5.38 -6.49
N TYR A 716 0.28 -4.30 -7.24
CA TYR A 716 -0.23 -4.18 -8.62
C TYR A 716 0.27 -5.29 -9.59
N ASN A 717 1.37 -5.97 -9.28
CA ASN A 717 1.88 -7.11 -10.05
C ASN A 717 1.24 -8.47 -9.69
N ALA A 718 0.49 -8.57 -8.59
CA ALA A 718 -0.16 -9.81 -8.17
C ALA A 718 -1.16 -10.33 -9.22
N ARG A 719 -1.32 -11.65 -9.30
CA ARG A 719 -2.21 -12.31 -10.26
C ARG A 719 -3.58 -12.48 -9.62
N HIS A 720 -4.61 -12.52 -10.46
CA HIS A 720 -6.00 -12.56 -9.97
C HIS A 720 -6.78 -13.60 -10.77
N ASP A 721 -7.20 -14.66 -10.07
CA ASP A 721 -8.23 -15.56 -10.57
C ASP A 721 -9.60 -14.98 -10.22
N LEU A 722 -10.31 -14.51 -11.25
CA LEU A 722 -11.64 -13.92 -11.13
C LEU A 722 -12.73 -14.96 -10.84
N ASP A 723 -12.52 -16.24 -11.13
CA ASP A 723 -13.42 -17.30 -10.63
C ASP A 723 -13.21 -17.53 -9.14
N PHE A 724 -11.94 -17.64 -8.69
CA PHE A 724 -11.63 -17.81 -7.27
C PHE A 724 -12.11 -16.64 -6.39
N MET A 725 -11.96 -15.40 -6.87
CA MET A 725 -12.53 -14.22 -6.18
C MET A 725 -14.06 -14.28 -6.09
N VAL A 726 -14.74 -14.76 -7.14
CA VAL A 726 -16.20 -14.91 -7.15
C VAL A 726 -16.66 -16.04 -6.22
N ASP A 727 -15.97 -17.18 -6.19
CA ASP A 727 -16.23 -18.26 -5.23
C ASP A 727 -16.00 -17.81 -3.78
N SER A 728 -14.91 -17.09 -3.53
CA SER A 728 -14.58 -16.54 -2.22
C SER A 728 -15.65 -15.56 -1.74
N TYR A 729 -16.09 -14.65 -2.60
CA TYR A 729 -17.16 -13.71 -2.29
C TYR A 729 -18.49 -14.40 -2.00
N VAL A 730 -18.94 -15.34 -2.84
CA VAL A 730 -20.21 -16.06 -2.64
C VAL A 730 -20.18 -16.92 -1.38
N LYS A 731 -19.00 -17.45 -1.00
CA LYS A 731 -18.79 -18.22 0.23
C LYS A 731 -18.74 -17.35 1.50
N MET A 732 -18.10 -16.18 1.45
CA MET A 732 -18.00 -15.24 2.57
C MET A 732 -19.30 -14.45 2.79
N TYR A 733 -19.99 -14.11 1.70
CA TYR A 733 -21.18 -13.27 1.69
C TYR A 733 -22.35 -13.97 0.97
N PRO A 734 -22.84 -15.12 1.50
CA PRO A 734 -24.04 -15.73 0.98
C PRO A 734 -25.21 -14.73 1.07
N HIS A 735 -26.03 -14.66 0.04
CA HIS A 735 -27.26 -13.88 0.10
C HIS A 735 -28.22 -14.51 1.11
N ASN A 736 -28.44 -13.84 2.24
CA ASN A 736 -29.59 -14.11 3.08
C ASN A 736 -30.85 -13.75 2.29
N GLU A 737 -31.57 -14.76 1.80
CA GLU A 737 -32.90 -14.58 1.23
C GLU A 737 -33.90 -14.31 2.35
N SER A 738 -34.42 -13.08 2.40
CA SER A 738 -35.43 -12.59 3.36
C SER A 738 -36.38 -11.60 2.70
#